data_AF-A0A9P4J7B8-F1
#
_entry.id   AF-A0A9P4J7B8-F1
#
_cell.length_a   1.000
_cell.length_b   1.000
_cell.length_c   1.000
_cell.angle_alpha   90.00
_cell.angle_beta   90.00
_cell.angle_gamma   90.00
#
_symmetry.space_group_name_H-M   'P 1'
#
loop_
_entity.id
_entity.type
_entity.pdbx_description
1 polymer ?
#
loop_
_entity_poly.entity_id
_entity_poly.type
_entity_poly.pdbx_seq_one_letter_code
_entity_poly.pdbx_strand_id
1 'polypeptide(L)'
;MSARVKLAVKQHTQLQLPHGSRIYAYNNILTNQVVYSLDRSLDNDTVLQQLPFAGKKSVPKALRKDHWKPFFVIKFGLPHQGLNAFKKLREWRKLHELCWDPKDVPKLEHSYEQKQSRTKKREEREKLGGARRGGARSRLTEWKMRRKMVIMNQKANSVADLAAVLVEQEAKVAVWAPERERLFASIMEWLPNLVTDGKLRKERMAAINEEIAVLEQKVKDAKATTGKKWALPLASKITNLNRDLKLKKTEHYQIQHLPELFDISRYAQNAAWRKSLLFEALCEKEFLIRWQYTKLEAEIRQSQESNPSGREEVNELELELDELRAQLKEKADAIRELEENPPLTTSDRSAEKEHRKQVKIAVSEITNLKNSITLTKSKMFRTGHPPEWLKREMFEKRVYDSLDNLLRKKPKLSASFPLRQPEIAKAIDAALDELTEVPIVEDVPENSTKDESAEESATAQPTEEVTTESPSVAEPAEDILTEKRPLSGKEERANARQKAREVMKQIKEEEAAAARTKANDKPLQLALRLKDYGNYQFSTTWLSIFPDFLTRYMTTMTSIAPKLSNEIRLSDVSVEWSNPLDAEYGAEWPAQVQHAPMGFVRHSARSEKYEPLLQPVNDSFAYDAEGKLLSGSPDTANVFISKLQAKAHVARSKELVRSATAANQRLLWRHRRTEQAVQAERKALEKWTTRTPKGPVGEELKRQALADLELLNAREPKMFAEPKRSEEMDEAYKVVEGQRRKRAARAPKKLVRGRGRGHYGLKDLGLVKVWRPRVRKGKGAVEEVEETI
;
A
#
# COMPACT_ATOMS: atom_id res chain seq x y z
N MET A 1 21.68 -11.90 19.23
CA MET A 1 20.21 -11.64 19.22
C MET A 1 19.46 -12.91 19.55
N SER A 2 18.47 -12.85 20.44
CA SER A 2 17.56 -13.97 20.77
C SER A 2 16.71 -14.40 19.57
N ALA A 3 16.22 -15.63 19.57
CA ALA A 3 15.29 -16.14 18.55
C ALA A 3 14.03 -15.28 18.42
N ARG A 4 13.47 -14.77 19.53
CA ARG A 4 12.34 -13.82 19.52
C ARG A 4 12.67 -12.51 18.80
N VAL A 5 13.89 -11.99 18.94
CA VAL A 5 14.33 -10.77 18.24
C VAL A 5 14.49 -11.05 16.73
N LYS A 6 15.00 -12.23 16.35
CA LYS A 6 15.04 -12.63 14.94
C LYS A 6 13.64 -12.80 14.34
N LEU A 7 12.67 -13.29 15.11
CA LEU A 7 11.28 -13.40 14.68
C LEU A 7 10.66 -12.00 14.47
N ALA A 8 10.72 -11.14 15.49
CA ALA A 8 10.17 -9.78 15.45
C ALA A 8 10.81 -8.91 14.35
N VAL A 9 12.14 -8.98 14.16
CA VAL A 9 12.81 -8.26 13.07
C VAL A 9 12.41 -8.81 11.69
N LYS A 10 12.14 -10.12 11.56
CA LYS A 10 11.62 -10.70 10.32
C LYS A 10 10.18 -10.23 10.04
N GLN A 11 9.36 -10.09 11.08
CA GLN A 11 7.98 -9.57 11.00
C GLN A 11 7.94 -8.06 10.69
N HIS A 12 8.84 -7.25 11.25
CA HIS A 12 8.85 -5.79 11.04
C HIS A 12 9.62 -5.31 9.78
N THR A 13 10.42 -6.14 9.11
CA THR A 13 11.23 -5.72 7.93
C THR A 13 10.72 -6.27 6.60
N GLN A 14 9.52 -6.85 6.60
CA GLN A 14 8.66 -7.05 5.44
C GLN A 14 7.33 -6.40 5.78
N LEU A 15 6.84 -5.49 4.94
CA LEU A 15 5.45 -5.05 4.97
C LEU A 15 4.62 -6.23 4.46
N GLN A 16 4.30 -7.17 5.36
CA GLN A 16 3.49 -8.33 4.99
C GLN A 16 2.12 -7.83 4.56
N LEU A 17 1.82 -7.93 3.26
CA LEU A 17 0.48 -7.60 2.76
C LEU A 17 -0.55 -8.45 3.51
N PRO A 18 -1.74 -7.90 3.83
CA PRO A 18 -2.75 -8.64 4.58
C PRO A 18 -3.08 -9.96 3.88
N HIS A 19 -3.13 -11.04 4.66
CA HIS A 19 -3.22 -12.41 4.14
C HIS A 19 -4.47 -12.58 3.26
N GLY A 20 -4.26 -13.02 2.01
CA GLY A 20 -5.30 -13.05 0.96
C GLY A 20 -5.20 -11.96 -0.10
N SER A 21 -4.48 -10.84 0.13
CA SER A 21 -4.32 -9.77 -0.89
C SER A 21 -3.61 -10.22 -2.16
N ARG A 22 -2.85 -11.33 -2.09
CA ARG A 22 -2.16 -11.95 -3.21
C ARG A 22 -2.34 -13.47 -3.14
N ILE A 23 -2.57 -14.11 -4.30
CA ILE A 23 -2.52 -15.57 -4.48
C ILE A 23 -1.41 -15.86 -5.49
N TYR A 24 -0.56 -16.82 -5.16
CA TYR A 24 0.54 -17.29 -5.99
C TYR A 24 0.22 -18.70 -6.50
N ALA A 25 0.08 -18.87 -7.81
CA ALA A 25 0.06 -20.20 -8.43
C ALA A 25 1.47 -20.61 -8.84
N TYR A 26 1.76 -21.91 -8.71
CA TYR A 26 3.04 -22.53 -9.11
C TYR A 26 2.76 -23.75 -9.98
N ASN A 27 3.49 -23.90 -11.08
CA ASN A 27 3.38 -25.00 -12.03
C ASN A 27 4.66 -25.85 -11.99
N ASN A 28 4.49 -27.18 -11.93
CA ASN A 28 5.56 -28.16 -12.06
C ASN A 28 5.92 -28.36 -13.53
N ILE A 29 7.12 -27.91 -13.90
CA ILE A 29 7.63 -27.84 -15.29
C ILE A 29 7.56 -29.20 -16.02
N LEU A 30 7.60 -30.32 -15.30
CA LEU A 30 7.62 -31.67 -15.88
C LEU A 30 6.26 -32.39 -15.87
N THR A 31 5.31 -31.97 -15.04
CA THR A 31 4.02 -32.67 -14.87
C THR A 31 2.80 -31.79 -15.13
N ASN A 32 2.99 -30.48 -15.33
CA ASN A 32 1.94 -29.46 -15.40
C ASN A 32 0.97 -29.45 -14.20
N GLN A 33 1.36 -30.08 -13.08
CA GLN A 33 0.63 -29.97 -11.82
C GLN A 33 0.73 -28.54 -11.32
N VAL A 34 -0.41 -27.93 -11.00
CA VAL A 34 -0.47 -26.60 -10.41
C VAL A 34 -0.71 -26.71 -8.91
N VAL A 35 -0.19 -25.74 -8.16
CA VAL A 35 -0.29 -25.60 -6.71
C VAL A 35 -0.66 -24.14 -6.41
N TYR A 36 -1.53 -23.90 -5.43
CA TYR A 36 -1.88 -22.55 -4.99
C TYR A 36 -1.25 -22.26 -3.62
N SER A 37 -0.78 -21.03 -3.41
CA SER A 37 -0.24 -20.56 -2.14
C SER A 37 -0.69 -19.12 -1.87
N LEU A 38 -0.97 -18.78 -0.61
CA LEU A 38 -1.14 -17.39 -0.18
C LEU A 38 0.21 -16.73 0.15
N ASP A 39 1.24 -17.54 0.37
CA ASP A 39 2.61 -17.09 0.59
C ASP A 39 3.46 -17.15 -0.69
N ARG A 40 4.35 -16.17 -0.83
CA ARG A 40 5.31 -16.05 -1.94
C ARG A 40 6.39 -17.16 -1.94
N SER A 41 6.44 -18.00 -0.91
CA SER A 41 7.29 -19.19 -0.86
C SER A 41 6.42 -20.43 -0.73
N LEU A 42 6.62 -21.41 -1.62
CA LEU A 42 6.10 -22.76 -1.45
C LEU A 42 6.68 -23.35 -0.16
N ASP A 43 5.83 -23.61 0.81
CA ASP A 43 6.11 -24.47 1.95
C ASP A 43 5.88 -25.94 1.55
N ASN A 44 6.65 -26.88 2.11
CA ASN A 44 6.56 -28.29 1.71
C ASN A 44 5.23 -28.91 2.13
N ASP A 45 4.80 -28.69 3.38
CA ASP A 45 3.76 -29.51 3.98
C ASP A 45 2.37 -29.09 3.47
N THR A 46 2.11 -27.79 3.39
CA THR A 46 0.88 -27.21 2.84
C THR A 46 0.69 -27.45 1.33
N VAL A 47 1.78 -27.76 0.62
CA VAL A 47 1.78 -28.02 -0.83
C VAL A 47 1.69 -29.50 -1.14
N LEU A 48 2.38 -30.37 -0.41
CA LEU A 48 2.25 -31.82 -0.58
C LEU A 48 0.81 -32.29 -0.27
N GLN A 49 0.11 -31.61 0.64
CA GLN A 49 -1.34 -31.77 0.90
C GLN A 49 -2.25 -31.36 -0.28
N GLN A 50 -1.74 -30.64 -1.29
CA GLN A 50 -2.49 -30.27 -2.50
C GLN A 50 -2.22 -31.19 -3.70
N LEU A 51 -1.38 -32.23 -3.55
CA LEU A 51 -1.02 -33.12 -4.65
C LEU A 51 -1.73 -34.48 -4.50
N PRO A 52 -2.63 -34.87 -5.42
CA PRO A 52 -3.38 -36.12 -5.32
C PRO A 52 -2.46 -37.32 -5.59
N PHE A 53 -2.76 -38.45 -4.95
CA PHE A 53 -2.06 -39.71 -5.21
C PHE A 53 -2.54 -40.36 -6.52
N ALA A 54 -2.08 -39.82 -7.66
CA ALA A 54 -2.26 -40.42 -8.99
C ALA A 54 -1.33 -41.66 -9.23
N GLY A 55 -1.08 -42.47 -8.21
CA GLY A 55 -0.25 -43.69 -8.28
C GLY A 55 1.25 -43.48 -8.01
N LYS A 56 2.09 -44.50 -8.27
CA LYS A 56 3.52 -44.47 -7.91
C LYS A 56 4.27 -43.32 -8.62
N LYS A 57 5.14 -42.63 -7.89
CA LYS A 57 5.81 -41.38 -8.31
C LYS A 57 4.81 -40.34 -8.85
N SER A 58 3.73 -40.07 -8.12
CA SER A 58 2.81 -38.95 -8.38
C SER A 58 3.14 -37.77 -7.48
N VAL A 59 3.00 -37.96 -6.17
CA VAL A 59 3.47 -37.05 -5.12
C VAL A 59 4.98 -37.24 -4.92
N PRO A 60 5.80 -36.18 -4.95
CA PRO A 60 7.23 -36.25 -4.62
C PRO A 60 7.44 -36.30 -3.09
N LYS A 61 8.56 -36.86 -2.61
CA LYS A 61 8.87 -36.92 -1.16
C LYS A 61 9.09 -35.53 -0.52
N ALA A 62 9.56 -34.57 -1.30
CA ALA A 62 9.79 -33.18 -0.92
C ALA A 62 9.78 -32.31 -2.19
N LEU A 63 9.55 -31.00 -2.07
CA LEU A 63 9.56 -30.11 -3.25
C LEU A 63 10.99 -29.82 -3.72
N ARG A 64 11.19 -29.94 -5.03
CA ARG A 64 12.41 -29.53 -5.74
C ARG A 64 12.20 -28.14 -6.33
N LYS A 65 12.90 -27.13 -5.83
CA LYS A 65 12.74 -25.71 -6.22
C LYS A 65 12.94 -25.49 -7.73
N ASP A 66 13.83 -26.28 -8.30
CA ASP A 66 14.15 -26.38 -9.72
C ASP A 66 12.99 -26.90 -10.58
N HIS A 67 12.12 -27.77 -10.05
CA HIS A 67 10.96 -28.32 -10.78
C HIS A 67 9.74 -27.38 -10.79
N TRP A 68 9.66 -26.42 -9.87
CA TRP A 68 8.50 -25.52 -9.74
C TRP A 68 8.83 -24.12 -10.27
N LYS A 69 8.00 -23.60 -11.17
CA LYS A 69 8.00 -22.19 -11.59
C LYS A 69 6.75 -21.48 -11.04
N PRO A 70 6.81 -20.19 -10.66
CA PRO A 70 5.59 -19.40 -10.49
C PRO A 70 4.86 -19.36 -11.84
N PHE A 71 3.53 -19.50 -11.79
CA PHE A 71 2.67 -19.68 -12.97
C PHE A 71 1.88 -18.41 -13.27
N PHE A 72 1.14 -17.94 -12.27
CA PHE A 72 0.54 -16.61 -12.23
C PHE A 72 0.52 -16.09 -10.78
N VAL A 73 0.39 -14.78 -10.61
CA VAL A 73 0.14 -14.13 -9.32
C VAL A 73 -1.07 -13.22 -9.45
N ILE A 74 -2.13 -13.52 -8.69
CA ILE A 74 -3.31 -12.66 -8.63
C ILE A 74 -3.10 -11.68 -7.49
N LYS A 75 -3.26 -10.38 -7.74
CA LYS A 75 -3.40 -9.34 -6.71
C LYS A 75 -4.88 -8.97 -6.62
N PHE A 76 -5.36 -8.77 -5.40
CA PHE A 76 -6.68 -8.24 -5.11
C PHE A 76 -6.50 -6.97 -4.27
N GLY A 77 -7.26 -5.91 -4.56
CA GLY A 77 -7.41 -4.78 -3.64
C GLY A 77 -7.92 -5.20 -2.25
N LEU A 78 -8.61 -6.34 -2.17
CA LEU A 78 -9.32 -6.81 -0.99
C LEU A 78 -8.87 -8.20 -0.50
N PRO A 79 -8.36 -8.32 0.74
CA PRO A 79 -7.77 -9.59 1.21
C PRO A 79 -8.78 -10.74 1.29
N HIS A 80 -10.00 -10.47 1.76
CA HIS A 80 -11.04 -11.49 1.94
C HIS A 80 -11.62 -11.99 0.61
N GLN A 81 -11.63 -11.16 -0.43
CA GLN A 81 -11.97 -11.56 -1.81
C GLN A 81 -10.98 -12.61 -2.32
N GLY A 82 -9.67 -12.37 -2.12
CA GLY A 82 -8.63 -13.35 -2.43
C GLY A 82 -8.65 -14.59 -1.54
N LEU A 83 -9.03 -14.50 -0.26
CA LEU A 83 -9.26 -15.70 0.57
C LEU A 83 -10.42 -16.55 0.04
N ASN A 84 -11.51 -15.93 -0.44
CA ASN A 84 -12.65 -16.61 -1.04
C ASN A 84 -12.27 -17.26 -2.38
N ALA A 85 -11.57 -16.52 -3.25
CA ALA A 85 -11.02 -17.06 -4.49
C ALA A 85 -10.06 -18.24 -4.24
N PHE A 86 -9.15 -18.12 -3.28
CA PHE A 86 -8.21 -19.20 -2.90
C PHE A 86 -8.93 -20.46 -2.41
N LYS A 87 -10.00 -20.31 -1.61
CA LYS A 87 -10.85 -21.43 -1.19
C LYS A 87 -11.49 -22.10 -2.40
N LYS A 88 -12.13 -21.32 -3.28
CA LYS A 88 -12.80 -21.81 -4.49
C LYS A 88 -11.84 -22.50 -5.46
N LEU A 89 -10.71 -21.88 -5.79
CA LEU A 89 -9.66 -22.48 -6.62
C LEU A 89 -9.21 -23.86 -6.08
N ARG A 90 -9.05 -24.01 -4.76
CA ARG A 90 -8.72 -25.32 -4.15
C ARG A 90 -9.87 -26.33 -4.18
N GLU A 91 -11.12 -25.87 -4.12
CA GLU A 91 -12.31 -26.72 -4.28
C GLU A 91 -12.43 -27.20 -5.74
N TRP A 92 -12.26 -26.31 -6.72
CA TRP A 92 -12.33 -26.62 -8.15
C TRP A 92 -11.24 -27.59 -8.60
N ARG A 93 -9.97 -27.39 -8.22
CA ARG A 93 -8.92 -28.40 -8.48
C ARG A 93 -9.28 -29.75 -7.89
N LYS A 94 -9.78 -29.79 -6.65
CA LYS A 94 -10.17 -31.05 -6.00
C LYS A 94 -11.33 -31.75 -6.76
N LEU A 95 -12.22 -30.99 -7.39
CA LEU A 95 -13.22 -31.54 -8.30
C LEU A 95 -12.57 -32.13 -9.57
N HIS A 96 -11.69 -31.39 -10.26
CA HIS A 96 -10.95 -31.91 -11.44
C HIS A 96 -10.12 -33.18 -11.16
N GLU A 97 -9.63 -33.35 -9.93
CA GLU A 97 -8.85 -34.52 -9.51
C GLU A 97 -9.71 -35.76 -9.18
N LEU A 98 -10.99 -35.56 -8.85
CA LEU A 98 -11.91 -36.62 -8.40
C LEU A 98 -13.00 -36.95 -9.43
N CYS A 99 -13.55 -35.93 -10.07
CA CYS A 99 -14.74 -35.92 -10.93
C CYS A 99 -14.36 -35.65 -12.40
N TRP A 100 -13.39 -36.39 -12.93
CA TRP A 100 -12.99 -36.41 -14.33
C TRP A 100 -13.67 -37.62 -15.00
N ASP A 101 -14.28 -37.44 -16.17
CA ASP A 101 -15.05 -38.51 -16.82
C ASP A 101 -14.13 -39.44 -17.64
N PRO A 102 -14.29 -40.79 -17.59
CA PRO A 102 -13.40 -41.69 -18.29
C PRO A 102 -13.38 -41.56 -19.83
N LYS A 103 -14.38 -40.93 -20.42
CA LYS A 103 -14.56 -40.76 -21.87
C LYS A 103 -13.66 -39.66 -22.43
N ASP A 104 -13.48 -38.59 -21.66
CA ASP A 104 -12.81 -37.35 -22.09
C ASP A 104 -11.29 -37.47 -22.09
N VAL A 105 -10.77 -38.55 -21.50
CA VAL A 105 -9.34 -38.87 -21.46
C VAL A 105 -8.88 -39.27 -22.88
N PRO A 106 -8.11 -38.43 -23.59
CA PRO A 106 -7.75 -38.69 -24.98
C PRO A 106 -6.92 -39.98 -25.10
N LYS A 107 -7.05 -40.65 -26.25
CA LYS A 107 -6.25 -41.84 -26.56
C LYS A 107 -4.79 -41.40 -26.68
N LEU A 108 -3.93 -41.87 -25.78
CA LEU A 108 -2.50 -41.54 -25.77
C LEU A 108 -1.89 -41.77 -27.15
N GLU A 109 -1.52 -40.70 -27.82
CA GLU A 109 -0.93 -40.75 -29.14
C GLU A 109 0.54 -41.14 -29.04
N HIS A 110 0.83 -42.37 -29.45
CA HIS A 110 2.19 -42.84 -29.62
C HIS A 110 2.70 -42.35 -30.98
N SER A 111 3.89 -41.75 -31.01
CA SER A 111 4.60 -41.46 -32.26
C SER A 111 4.69 -42.72 -33.14
N TYR A 112 4.81 -42.59 -34.46
CA TYR A 112 4.94 -43.72 -35.37
C TYR A 112 6.07 -44.68 -34.95
N GLU A 113 7.23 -44.15 -34.56
CA GLU A 113 8.36 -44.91 -33.99
C GLU A 113 8.02 -45.61 -32.66
N GLN A 114 7.19 -44.97 -31.82
CA GLN A 114 6.71 -45.56 -30.56
C GLN A 114 5.69 -46.67 -30.82
N LYS A 115 4.89 -46.58 -31.89
CA LYS A 115 4.02 -47.66 -32.37
C LYS A 115 4.88 -48.83 -32.87
N GLN A 116 5.78 -48.59 -33.82
CA GLN A 116 6.70 -49.62 -34.34
C GLN A 116 7.56 -50.29 -33.25
N SER A 117 8.17 -49.51 -32.36
CA SER A 117 8.98 -50.09 -31.28
C SER A 117 8.15 -50.83 -30.22
N ARG A 118 6.82 -50.62 -30.17
CA ARG A 118 5.89 -51.41 -29.33
C ARG A 118 5.36 -52.65 -30.05
N THR A 119 5.20 -52.65 -31.38
CA THR A 119 4.88 -53.87 -32.15
C THR A 119 6.10 -54.80 -32.18
N LYS A 120 7.29 -54.29 -32.52
CA LYS A 120 8.53 -55.07 -32.48
C LYS A 120 8.78 -55.69 -31.09
N LYS A 121 8.62 -54.92 -30.01
CA LYS A 121 8.72 -55.44 -28.62
C LYS A 121 7.55 -56.34 -28.18
N ARG A 122 6.49 -56.48 -28.98
CA ARG A 122 5.44 -57.49 -28.82
C ARG A 122 5.84 -58.75 -29.58
N GLU A 123 6.21 -58.64 -30.85
CA GLU A 123 6.70 -59.73 -31.70
C GLU A 123 7.92 -60.45 -31.10
N GLU A 124 8.89 -59.70 -30.56
CA GLU A 124 10.05 -60.24 -29.83
C GLU A 124 9.63 -61.09 -28.61
N ARG A 125 8.56 -60.68 -27.90
CA ARG A 125 8.02 -61.44 -26.76
C ARG A 125 7.22 -62.66 -27.19
N GLU A 126 6.53 -62.55 -28.31
CA GLU A 126 5.75 -63.64 -28.91
C GLU A 126 6.73 -64.76 -29.35
N LYS A 127 7.82 -64.39 -30.02
CA LYS A 127 8.95 -65.28 -30.38
C LYS A 127 9.67 -65.88 -29.17
N LEU A 128 9.74 -65.17 -28.03
CA LEU A 128 10.36 -65.65 -26.79
C LEU A 128 9.43 -66.49 -25.88
N GLY A 129 8.43 -67.18 -26.46
CA GLY A 129 7.51 -68.05 -25.71
C GLY A 129 6.37 -67.31 -25.01
N GLY A 130 6.04 -66.09 -25.46
CA GLY A 130 4.90 -65.32 -24.99
C GLY A 130 5.04 -64.70 -23.60
N ALA A 131 3.94 -64.13 -23.12
CA ALA A 131 3.88 -63.56 -21.78
C ALA A 131 3.71 -64.68 -20.73
N ARG A 132 4.82 -65.09 -20.08
CA ARG A 132 4.82 -66.00 -18.92
C ARG A 132 3.67 -65.67 -17.97
N ARG A 133 2.86 -66.65 -17.56
CA ARG A 133 1.80 -66.46 -16.55
C ARG A 133 2.44 -65.88 -15.27
N GLY A 134 2.02 -64.67 -14.87
CA GLY A 134 2.62 -63.92 -13.75
C GLY A 134 3.85 -63.05 -14.07
N GLY A 135 4.35 -63.07 -15.32
CA GLY A 135 5.57 -62.39 -15.74
C GLY A 135 5.51 -60.87 -15.68
N ALA A 136 6.44 -60.27 -14.91
CA ALA A 136 6.72 -58.83 -14.87
C ALA A 136 5.52 -57.91 -14.54
N ARG A 137 5.07 -57.94 -13.27
CA ARG A 137 4.25 -56.92 -12.57
C ARG A 137 3.45 -56.02 -13.51
N SER A 138 2.25 -56.48 -13.89
CA SER A 138 1.31 -55.85 -14.83
C SER A 138 1.60 -54.36 -15.06
N ARG A 139 2.21 -54.04 -16.21
CA ARG A 139 2.51 -52.66 -16.61
C ARG A 139 1.24 -51.85 -16.42
N LEU A 140 1.32 -50.79 -15.60
CA LEU A 140 0.19 -49.95 -15.22
C LEU A 140 -0.65 -49.69 -16.47
N THR A 141 -1.89 -50.22 -16.51
CA THR A 141 -2.64 -50.35 -17.76
C THR A 141 -2.66 -49.02 -18.50
N GLU A 142 -2.62 -49.02 -19.84
CA GLU A 142 -2.45 -47.75 -20.57
C GLU A 142 -3.53 -46.73 -20.20
N TRP A 143 -4.73 -47.23 -19.88
CA TRP A 143 -5.77 -46.53 -19.15
C TRP A 143 -5.31 -45.75 -17.90
N LYS A 144 -4.72 -46.43 -16.92
CA LYS A 144 -4.19 -45.83 -15.68
C LYS A 144 -3.03 -44.87 -15.93
N MET A 145 -2.24 -45.07 -17.00
CA MET A 145 -1.19 -44.13 -17.42
C MET A 145 -1.80 -42.83 -17.97
N ARG A 146 -2.82 -42.93 -18.84
CA ARG A 146 -3.59 -41.79 -19.36
C ARG A 146 -4.29 -41.03 -18.23
N ARG A 147 -5.04 -41.72 -17.37
CA ARG A 147 -5.66 -41.15 -16.15
C ARG A 147 -4.63 -40.38 -15.31
N LYS A 148 -3.44 -40.95 -15.08
CA LYS A 148 -2.37 -40.27 -14.34
C LYS A 148 -1.93 -38.97 -15.03
N MET A 149 -1.76 -38.98 -16.35
CA MET A 149 -1.37 -37.79 -17.12
C MET A 149 -2.45 -36.70 -17.08
N VAL A 150 -3.72 -37.04 -17.27
CA VAL A 150 -4.84 -36.08 -17.21
C VAL A 150 -4.98 -35.48 -15.81
N ILE A 151 -5.01 -36.30 -14.75
CA ILE A 151 -5.10 -35.80 -13.36
C ILE A 151 -3.87 -34.94 -12.98
N MET A 152 -2.71 -35.14 -13.60
CA MET A 152 -1.53 -34.30 -13.39
C MET A 152 -1.56 -32.98 -14.15
N ASN A 153 -2.08 -32.94 -15.37
CA ASN A 153 -2.03 -31.79 -16.27
C ASN A 153 -3.07 -30.71 -15.93
N GLN A 154 -3.00 -30.15 -14.73
CA GLN A 154 -3.96 -29.16 -14.21
C GLN A 154 -3.66 -27.72 -14.69
N LYS A 155 -2.75 -27.51 -15.65
CA LYS A 155 -2.36 -26.16 -16.13
C LYS A 155 -3.55 -25.39 -16.71
N ALA A 156 -4.18 -25.89 -17.77
CA ALA A 156 -5.30 -25.22 -18.42
C ALA A 156 -6.50 -25.11 -17.46
N ASN A 157 -6.85 -26.20 -16.77
CA ASN A 157 -7.90 -26.24 -15.76
C ASN A 157 -7.73 -25.13 -14.72
N SER A 158 -6.52 -24.93 -14.16
CA SER A 158 -6.27 -23.89 -13.15
C SER A 158 -6.39 -22.44 -13.65
N VAL A 159 -6.46 -22.23 -14.96
CA VAL A 159 -6.75 -20.93 -15.58
C VAL A 159 -8.25 -20.77 -15.79
N ALA A 160 -8.93 -21.80 -16.33
CA ALA A 160 -10.38 -21.82 -16.43
C ALA A 160 -11.06 -21.70 -15.04
N ASP A 161 -10.51 -22.37 -14.02
CA ASP A 161 -10.88 -22.23 -12.61
C ASP A 161 -10.77 -20.77 -12.14
N LEU A 162 -9.71 -20.06 -12.54
CA LEU A 162 -9.49 -18.67 -12.14
C LEU A 162 -10.49 -17.74 -12.83
N ALA A 163 -10.61 -17.86 -14.15
CA ALA A 163 -11.57 -17.10 -14.96
C ALA A 163 -12.99 -17.25 -14.39
N ALA A 164 -13.45 -18.49 -14.22
CA ALA A 164 -14.78 -18.80 -13.68
C ALA A 164 -14.95 -18.34 -12.22
N VAL A 165 -13.92 -18.40 -11.37
CA VAL A 165 -13.98 -17.86 -9.99
C VAL A 165 -14.07 -16.34 -9.95
N LEU A 166 -13.52 -15.63 -10.94
CA LEU A 166 -13.68 -14.18 -11.06
C LEU A 166 -15.06 -13.80 -11.62
N VAL A 167 -15.60 -14.54 -12.59
CA VAL A 167 -17.00 -14.41 -13.03
C VAL A 167 -17.97 -14.74 -11.88
N GLU A 168 -17.70 -15.77 -11.07
CA GLU A 168 -18.49 -16.08 -9.86
C GLU A 168 -18.37 -14.99 -8.78
N GLN A 169 -17.38 -14.08 -8.87
CA GLN A 169 -17.30 -12.88 -8.04
C GLN A 169 -18.06 -11.70 -8.66
N GLU A 170 -17.97 -11.50 -9.97
CA GLU A 170 -18.71 -10.47 -10.71
C GLU A 170 -20.22 -10.63 -10.56
N ALA A 171 -20.75 -11.84 -10.80
CA ALA A 171 -22.17 -12.14 -10.65
C ALA A 171 -22.67 -11.90 -9.22
N LYS A 172 -21.83 -12.13 -8.19
CA LYS A 172 -22.18 -11.80 -6.81
C LYS A 172 -22.20 -10.30 -6.55
N VAL A 173 -21.31 -9.52 -7.17
CA VAL A 173 -21.34 -8.06 -7.07
C VAL A 173 -22.60 -7.52 -7.73
N ALA A 174 -22.93 -7.97 -8.94
CA ALA A 174 -24.16 -7.57 -9.62
C ALA A 174 -25.43 -7.88 -8.80
N VAL A 175 -25.52 -9.07 -8.20
CA VAL A 175 -26.66 -9.46 -7.33
C VAL A 175 -26.70 -8.65 -6.02
N TRP A 176 -25.55 -8.27 -5.44
CA TRP A 176 -25.51 -7.51 -4.18
C TRP A 176 -25.57 -6.00 -4.37
N ALA A 177 -25.26 -5.47 -5.57
CA ALA A 177 -25.25 -4.04 -5.87
C ALA A 177 -26.56 -3.31 -5.51
N PRO A 178 -27.76 -3.74 -5.96
CA PRO A 178 -29.00 -3.01 -5.67
C PRO A 178 -29.38 -3.04 -4.18
N GLU A 179 -29.12 -4.14 -3.48
CA GLU A 179 -29.40 -4.24 -2.05
C GLU A 179 -28.40 -3.44 -1.21
N ARG A 180 -27.13 -3.44 -1.61
CA ARG A 180 -26.09 -2.54 -1.07
C ARG A 180 -26.46 -1.07 -1.31
N GLU A 181 -27.01 -0.72 -2.47
CA GLU A 181 -27.43 0.65 -2.79
C GLU A 181 -28.65 1.10 -2.00
N ARG A 182 -29.63 0.22 -1.77
CA ARG A 182 -30.73 0.47 -0.83
C ARG A 182 -30.23 0.70 0.60
N LEU A 183 -29.32 -0.15 1.08
CA LEU A 183 -28.71 -0.01 2.40
C LEU A 183 -27.87 1.28 2.51
N PHE A 184 -27.12 1.64 1.46
CA PHE A 184 -26.41 2.91 1.38
C PHE A 184 -27.39 4.10 1.40
N ALA A 185 -28.45 4.08 0.59
CA ALA A 185 -29.43 5.15 0.52
C ALA A 185 -30.13 5.38 1.87
N SER A 186 -30.59 4.30 2.51
CA SER A 186 -31.17 4.34 3.85
C SER A 186 -30.18 4.90 4.89
N ILE A 187 -28.90 4.52 4.81
CA ILE A 187 -27.87 5.10 5.71
C ILE A 187 -27.62 6.58 5.41
N MET A 188 -27.61 6.98 4.13
CA MET A 188 -27.46 8.38 3.73
C MET A 188 -28.66 9.25 4.09
N GLU A 189 -29.85 8.66 4.25
CA GLU A 189 -31.07 9.32 4.71
C GLU A 189 -31.04 9.56 6.24
N TRP A 190 -30.65 8.58 7.05
CA TRP A 190 -30.62 8.76 8.52
C TRP A 190 -29.33 9.42 9.05
N LEU A 191 -28.18 9.26 8.39
CA LEU A 191 -26.90 9.74 8.91
C LEU A 191 -26.84 11.26 9.13
N PRO A 192 -27.29 12.14 8.20
CA PRO A 192 -27.29 13.59 8.42
C PRO A 192 -28.07 13.98 9.67
N ASN A 193 -29.27 13.40 9.84
CA ASN A 193 -30.14 13.65 11.00
C ASN A 193 -29.47 13.23 12.32
N LEU A 194 -28.71 12.12 12.33
CA LEU A 194 -27.93 11.70 13.49
C LEU A 194 -26.65 12.55 13.73
N VAL A 195 -26.12 13.25 12.72
CA VAL A 195 -25.04 14.24 12.87
C VAL A 195 -25.56 15.55 13.44
N THR A 196 -26.72 16.03 12.96
CA THR A 196 -27.25 17.34 13.33
C THR A 196 -28.07 17.32 14.62
N ASP A 197 -28.97 16.35 14.81
CA ASP A 197 -29.84 16.31 15.98
C ASP A 197 -29.27 15.49 17.15
N GLY A 198 -29.14 16.16 18.29
CA GLY A 198 -28.75 15.55 19.55
C GLY A 198 -29.86 14.75 20.24
N LYS A 199 -31.14 14.91 19.87
CA LYS A 199 -32.26 14.11 20.40
C LYS A 199 -32.33 12.74 19.73
N LEU A 200 -32.49 12.68 18.41
CA LEU A 200 -32.47 11.43 17.64
C LEU A 200 -31.24 10.56 17.95
N ARG A 201 -30.06 11.18 18.15
CA ARG A 201 -28.84 10.46 18.57
C ARG A 201 -28.96 9.83 19.96
N LYS A 202 -29.52 10.53 20.95
CA LYS A 202 -29.75 10.01 22.31
C LYS A 202 -30.78 8.88 22.30
N GLU A 203 -31.87 9.04 21.57
CA GLU A 203 -32.91 8.03 21.39
C GLU A 203 -32.34 6.76 20.74
N ARG A 204 -31.55 6.91 19.66
CA ARG A 204 -30.87 5.77 19.02
C ARG A 204 -29.85 5.09 19.95
N MET A 205 -29.09 5.85 20.74
CA MET A 205 -28.19 5.27 21.75
C MET A 205 -28.93 4.53 22.86
N ALA A 206 -30.12 4.99 23.26
CA ALA A 206 -30.96 4.31 24.25
C ALA A 206 -31.49 2.98 23.71
N ALA A 207 -32.03 2.96 22.48
CA ALA A 207 -32.49 1.73 21.82
C ALA A 207 -31.36 0.69 21.68
N ILE A 208 -30.15 1.10 21.30
CA ILE A 208 -28.99 0.19 21.22
C ILE A 208 -28.57 -0.32 22.61
N ASN A 209 -28.69 0.49 23.67
CA ASN A 209 -28.43 0.03 25.03
C ASN A 209 -29.45 -1.03 25.50
N GLU A 210 -30.71 -0.92 25.09
CA GLU A 210 -31.73 -1.94 25.32
C GLU A 210 -31.41 -3.24 24.57
N GLU A 211 -31.07 -3.16 23.27
CA GLU A 211 -30.60 -4.32 22.49
C GLU A 211 -29.37 -5.00 23.13
N ILE A 212 -28.42 -4.21 23.64
CA ILE A 212 -27.24 -4.71 24.37
C ILE A 212 -27.66 -5.45 25.65
N ALA A 213 -28.60 -4.90 26.43
CA ALA A 213 -29.09 -5.53 27.66
C ALA A 213 -29.80 -6.87 27.35
N VAL A 214 -30.62 -6.91 26.30
CA VAL A 214 -31.28 -8.13 25.81
C VAL A 214 -30.26 -9.17 25.32
N LEU A 215 -29.19 -8.76 24.63
CA LEU A 215 -28.11 -9.65 24.22
C LEU A 215 -27.27 -10.14 25.41
N GLU A 216 -27.00 -9.30 26.41
CA GLU A 216 -26.34 -9.71 27.65
C GLU A 216 -27.17 -10.74 28.43
N GLN A 217 -28.49 -10.56 28.51
CA GLN A 217 -29.35 -11.55 29.14
C GLN A 217 -29.35 -12.87 28.37
N LYS A 218 -29.54 -12.84 27.04
CA LYS A 218 -29.41 -14.04 26.18
C LYS A 218 -28.05 -14.75 26.34
N VAL A 219 -26.96 -14.03 26.58
CA VAL A 219 -25.64 -14.60 26.89
C VAL A 219 -25.58 -15.20 28.30
N LYS A 220 -26.22 -14.61 29.32
CA LYS A 220 -26.33 -15.18 30.67
C LYS A 220 -27.17 -16.46 30.65
N ASP A 221 -28.34 -16.44 30.01
CA ASP A 221 -29.26 -17.58 29.93
C ASP A 221 -28.62 -18.76 29.17
N ALA A 222 -27.93 -18.47 28.06
CA ALA A 222 -27.17 -19.47 27.32
C ALA A 222 -26.02 -20.10 28.14
N LYS A 223 -25.38 -19.33 29.04
CA LYS A 223 -24.35 -19.83 29.96
C LYS A 223 -24.94 -20.64 31.12
N ALA A 224 -26.08 -20.22 31.66
CA ALA A 224 -26.79 -20.95 32.70
C ALA A 224 -27.25 -22.33 32.19
N THR A 225 -27.90 -22.36 31.02
CA THR A 225 -28.39 -23.59 30.39
C THR A 225 -27.29 -24.56 29.93
N THR A 226 -26.06 -24.11 29.64
CA THR A 226 -24.96 -25.03 29.29
C THR A 226 -24.47 -25.95 30.42
N GLY A 227 -24.63 -25.54 31.69
CA GLY A 227 -23.93 -26.18 32.81
C GLY A 227 -22.39 -26.21 32.63
N LYS A 228 -21.70 -27.01 33.44
CA LYS A 228 -20.22 -27.10 33.43
C LYS A 228 -19.63 -28.11 32.42
N LYS A 229 -20.38 -28.54 31.39
CA LYS A 229 -19.94 -29.57 30.41
C LYS A 229 -20.22 -29.21 28.94
N TRP A 230 -19.26 -28.53 28.31
CA TRP A 230 -18.77 -28.67 26.92
C TRP A 230 -19.72 -29.12 25.78
N ALA A 231 -20.99 -28.73 25.78
CA ALA A 231 -21.89 -28.95 24.64
C ALA A 231 -21.49 -28.05 23.46
N LEU A 232 -20.77 -28.61 22.48
CA LEU A 232 -20.23 -27.91 21.31
C LEU A 232 -21.27 -27.02 20.57
N PRO A 233 -22.54 -27.43 20.35
CA PRO A 233 -23.53 -26.57 19.69
C PRO A 233 -23.84 -25.29 20.47
N LEU A 234 -23.94 -25.39 21.81
CA LEU A 234 -24.21 -24.25 22.68
C LEU A 234 -22.99 -23.33 22.80
N ALA A 235 -21.76 -23.87 22.74
CA ALA A 235 -20.54 -23.05 22.64
C ALA A 235 -20.52 -22.20 21.35
N SER A 236 -21.01 -22.75 20.22
CA SER A 236 -21.21 -21.96 18.99
C SER A 236 -22.29 -20.89 19.14
N LYS A 237 -23.40 -21.19 19.81
CA LYS A 237 -24.46 -20.20 20.10
C LYS A 237 -23.95 -19.05 20.97
N ILE A 238 -23.18 -19.36 22.02
CA ILE A 238 -22.57 -18.37 22.91
C ILE A 238 -21.55 -17.51 22.15
N THR A 239 -20.71 -18.08 21.29
CA THR A 239 -19.72 -17.30 20.53
C THR A 239 -20.36 -16.36 19.50
N ASN A 240 -21.46 -16.77 18.86
CA ASN A 240 -22.26 -15.88 18.00
C ASN A 240 -22.88 -14.73 18.82
N LEU A 241 -23.59 -15.02 19.92
CA LEU A 241 -24.20 -13.97 20.76
C LEU A 241 -23.17 -12.96 21.31
N ASN A 242 -21.94 -13.39 21.63
CA ASN A 242 -20.85 -12.47 22.03
C ASN A 242 -20.31 -11.64 20.85
N ARG A 243 -20.38 -12.13 19.61
CA ARG A 243 -20.06 -11.35 18.40
C ARG A 243 -21.11 -10.26 18.16
N ASP A 244 -22.39 -10.61 18.31
CA ASP A 244 -23.52 -9.71 18.10
C ASP A 244 -23.57 -8.61 19.17
N LEU A 245 -23.30 -8.98 20.43
CA LEU A 245 -23.10 -8.03 21.53
C LEU A 245 -21.92 -7.10 21.28
N LYS A 246 -20.81 -7.60 20.73
CA LYS A 246 -19.64 -6.77 20.39
C LYS A 246 -19.97 -5.79 19.26
N LEU A 247 -20.71 -6.24 18.24
CA LEU A 247 -21.25 -5.41 17.15
C LEU A 247 -22.06 -4.23 17.70
N LYS A 248 -23.04 -4.49 18.58
CA LYS A 248 -23.89 -3.44 19.16
C LYS A 248 -23.13 -2.49 20.08
N LYS A 249 -22.15 -2.98 20.84
CA LYS A 249 -21.24 -2.10 21.62
C LYS A 249 -20.34 -1.22 20.73
N THR A 250 -19.97 -1.66 19.53
CA THR A 250 -19.31 -0.77 18.55
C THR A 250 -20.26 0.22 17.91
N GLU A 251 -21.49 -0.18 17.55
CA GLU A 251 -22.53 0.72 17.00
C GLU A 251 -22.82 1.87 17.97
N HIS A 252 -23.02 1.58 19.26
CA HIS A 252 -23.22 2.59 20.30
C HIS A 252 -22.07 3.60 20.36
N TYR A 253 -20.82 3.12 20.44
CA TYR A 253 -19.62 3.95 20.51
C TYR A 253 -19.47 4.88 19.29
N GLN A 254 -19.81 4.37 18.10
CA GLN A 254 -19.68 5.09 16.82
C GLN A 254 -20.81 6.09 16.58
N ILE A 255 -21.97 5.91 17.23
CA ILE A 255 -23.04 6.90 17.29
C ILE A 255 -22.75 7.96 18.36
N GLN A 256 -22.13 7.58 19.48
CA GLN A 256 -21.67 8.52 20.52
C GLN A 256 -20.62 9.50 19.99
N HIS A 257 -19.62 9.03 19.24
CA HIS A 257 -18.49 9.84 18.73
C HIS A 257 -18.70 10.34 17.28
N LEU A 258 -19.93 10.24 16.76
CA LEU A 258 -20.27 10.55 15.37
C LEU A 258 -19.87 11.98 14.93
N PRO A 259 -20.10 13.06 15.72
CA PRO A 259 -19.71 14.42 15.34
C PRO A 259 -18.20 14.61 15.23
N GLU A 260 -17.42 14.08 16.20
CA GLU A 260 -15.96 14.18 16.21
C GLU A 260 -15.36 13.54 14.95
N LEU A 261 -15.88 12.38 14.56
CA LEU A 261 -15.49 11.68 13.34
C LEU A 261 -15.84 12.48 12.07
N PHE A 262 -16.97 13.19 12.07
CA PHE A 262 -17.39 14.08 10.99
C PHE A 262 -16.43 15.27 10.84
N ASP A 263 -16.12 15.96 11.93
CA ASP A 263 -15.21 17.12 11.92
C ASP A 263 -13.76 16.74 11.58
N ILE A 264 -13.24 15.65 12.15
CA ILE A 264 -11.91 15.10 11.80
C ILE A 264 -11.83 14.82 10.30
N SER A 265 -12.90 14.28 9.69
CA SER A 265 -12.87 13.97 8.27
C SER A 265 -13.14 15.18 7.37
N ARG A 266 -13.97 16.14 7.79
CA ARG A 266 -14.15 17.41 7.09
C ARG A 266 -12.81 18.17 7.04
N TYR A 267 -12.06 18.16 8.14
CA TYR A 267 -10.68 18.65 8.18
C TYR A 267 -9.74 17.86 7.26
N ALA A 268 -9.81 16.52 7.26
CA ALA A 268 -8.99 15.68 6.40
C ALA A 268 -9.27 15.87 4.90
N GLN A 269 -10.55 16.02 4.50
CA GLN A 269 -10.95 16.33 3.13
C GLN A 269 -10.46 17.72 2.71
N ASN A 270 -10.65 18.74 3.55
CA ASN A 270 -10.11 20.08 3.30
C ASN A 270 -8.57 20.07 3.13
N ALA A 271 -7.87 19.24 3.91
CA ALA A 271 -6.42 19.07 3.79
C ALA A 271 -6.00 18.24 2.56
N ALA A 272 -6.84 17.32 2.07
CA ALA A 272 -6.59 16.55 0.85
C ALA A 272 -6.85 17.40 -0.40
N TRP A 273 -7.97 18.13 -0.45
CA TRP A 273 -8.31 19.06 -1.53
C TRP A 273 -7.25 20.15 -1.69
N ARG A 274 -6.81 20.77 -0.58
CA ARG A 274 -5.67 21.72 -0.60
C ARG A 274 -4.37 21.11 -1.14
N LYS A 275 -4.15 19.80 -0.99
CA LYS A 275 -2.98 19.11 -1.56
C LYS A 275 -3.14 18.81 -3.04
N SER A 276 -4.34 18.50 -3.52
CA SER A 276 -4.64 18.34 -4.95
C SER A 276 -4.38 19.66 -5.68
N LEU A 277 -4.99 20.75 -5.18
CA LEU A 277 -4.82 22.09 -5.73
C LEU A 277 -3.34 22.56 -5.75
N LEU A 278 -2.57 22.21 -4.72
CA LEU A 278 -1.12 22.48 -4.68
C LEU A 278 -0.30 21.57 -5.61
N PHE A 279 -0.78 20.37 -5.93
CA PHE A 279 -0.13 19.44 -6.86
C PHE A 279 -0.41 19.83 -8.32
N GLU A 280 -1.66 20.16 -8.64
CA GLU A 280 -2.08 20.72 -9.92
C GLU A 280 -1.26 21.98 -10.26
N ALA A 281 -1.19 22.95 -9.33
CA ALA A 281 -0.38 24.16 -9.46
C ALA A 281 1.15 23.95 -9.43
N LEU A 282 1.62 22.72 -9.17
CA LEU A 282 3.03 22.32 -9.36
C LEU A 282 3.24 21.66 -10.73
N CYS A 283 2.29 20.86 -11.20
CA CYS A 283 2.32 20.27 -12.54
C CYS A 283 2.22 21.34 -13.64
N GLU A 284 1.37 22.36 -13.48
CA GLU A 284 1.30 23.52 -14.38
C GLU A 284 2.65 24.25 -14.46
N LYS A 285 3.33 24.45 -13.33
CA LYS A 285 4.66 25.08 -13.27
C LYS A 285 5.73 24.22 -13.94
N GLU A 286 5.73 22.90 -13.71
CA GLU A 286 6.70 22.02 -14.36
C GLU A 286 6.48 21.96 -15.87
N PHE A 287 5.23 21.97 -16.33
CA PHE A 287 4.88 22.05 -17.75
C PHE A 287 5.38 23.35 -18.40
N LEU A 288 5.08 24.51 -17.81
CA LEU A 288 5.53 25.81 -18.32
C LEU A 288 7.06 25.90 -18.40
N ILE A 289 7.77 25.45 -17.35
CA ILE A 289 9.25 25.42 -17.33
C ILE A 289 9.79 24.53 -18.45
N ARG A 290 9.21 23.35 -18.67
CA ARG A 290 9.63 22.44 -19.76
C ARG A 290 9.37 23.05 -21.14
N TRP A 291 8.21 23.66 -21.37
CA TRP A 291 7.84 24.28 -22.64
C TRP A 291 8.76 25.47 -22.99
N GLN A 292 8.99 26.37 -22.03
CA GLN A 292 9.91 27.50 -22.19
C GLN A 292 11.34 27.02 -22.45
N TYR A 293 11.78 25.97 -21.75
CA TYR A 293 13.10 25.36 -21.97
C TYR A 293 13.25 24.77 -23.39
N THR A 294 12.22 24.09 -23.92
CA THR A 294 12.25 23.60 -25.31
C THR A 294 12.22 24.71 -26.36
N LYS A 295 11.60 25.86 -26.08
CA LYS A 295 11.67 27.04 -26.96
C LYS A 295 13.09 27.61 -26.98
N LEU A 296 13.69 27.77 -25.79
CA LEU A 296 15.06 28.26 -25.65
C LEU A 296 16.04 27.36 -26.43
N GLU A 297 15.97 26.03 -26.27
CA GLU A 297 16.85 25.09 -26.99
C GLU A 297 16.72 25.17 -28.52
N ALA A 298 15.60 25.64 -29.06
CA ALA A 298 15.42 25.87 -30.50
C ALA A 298 16.10 27.19 -30.95
N GLU A 299 15.82 28.30 -30.25
CA GLU A 299 16.47 29.61 -30.47
C GLU A 299 18.00 29.50 -30.36
N ILE A 300 18.48 28.65 -29.45
CA ILE A 300 19.89 28.33 -29.23
C ILE A 300 20.53 27.64 -30.43
N ARG A 301 19.88 26.63 -31.05
CA ARG A 301 20.45 25.94 -32.23
C ARG A 301 20.59 26.90 -33.39
N GLN A 302 19.54 27.68 -33.66
CA GLN A 302 19.53 28.74 -34.68
C GLN A 302 20.63 29.81 -34.43
N SER A 303 20.96 30.08 -33.16
CA SER A 303 22.06 30.99 -32.77
C SER A 303 23.46 30.36 -32.91
N GLN A 304 23.58 29.04 -32.74
CA GLN A 304 24.87 28.32 -32.86
C GLN A 304 25.23 28.03 -34.33
N GLU A 305 24.23 27.89 -35.19
CA GLU A 305 24.39 27.69 -36.64
C GLU A 305 24.83 28.96 -37.39
N SER A 306 24.73 30.14 -36.78
CA SER A 306 24.85 31.43 -37.46
C SER A 306 26.16 32.21 -37.24
N ASN A 307 26.97 31.94 -36.19
CA ASN A 307 28.28 32.60 -36.05
C ASN A 307 29.29 31.82 -35.16
N PRO A 308 30.43 31.32 -35.72
CA PRO A 308 31.38 30.49 -34.97
C PRO A 308 32.54 31.25 -34.30
N SER A 309 32.77 32.53 -34.63
CA SER A 309 34.00 33.26 -34.29
C SER A 309 34.08 33.77 -32.85
N GLY A 310 32.95 34.15 -32.23
CA GLY A 310 32.91 34.72 -30.87
C GLY A 310 33.18 33.72 -29.72
N ARG A 311 33.77 32.56 -30.01
CA ARG A 311 33.85 31.44 -29.06
C ARG A 311 35.02 31.53 -28.07
N GLU A 312 36.10 32.21 -28.42
CA GLU A 312 37.30 32.27 -27.58
C GLU A 312 37.13 33.24 -26.41
N GLU A 313 36.66 34.47 -26.65
CA GLU A 313 36.33 35.46 -25.60
C GLU A 313 35.32 34.91 -24.56
N VAL A 314 34.36 34.09 -25.00
CA VAL A 314 33.36 33.46 -24.12
C VAL A 314 34.02 32.44 -23.20
N ASN A 315 34.98 31.65 -23.67
CA ASN A 315 35.71 30.69 -22.85
C ASN A 315 36.57 31.38 -21.77
N GLU A 316 37.22 32.50 -22.10
CA GLU A 316 38.02 33.28 -21.14
C GLU A 316 37.13 33.87 -20.03
N LEU A 317 35.96 34.42 -20.40
CA LEU A 317 35.01 34.94 -19.43
C LEU A 317 34.31 33.85 -18.60
N GLU A 318 34.15 32.63 -19.13
CA GLU A 318 33.71 31.47 -18.33
C GLU A 318 34.75 31.11 -17.26
N LEU A 319 36.04 31.18 -17.58
CA LEU A 319 37.13 30.96 -16.63
C LEU A 319 37.14 32.03 -15.51
N GLU A 320 37.09 33.32 -15.88
CA GLU A 320 36.99 34.46 -14.92
C GLU A 320 35.82 34.25 -13.96
N LEU A 321 34.67 33.82 -14.48
CA LEU A 321 33.44 33.69 -13.74
C LEU A 321 33.40 32.47 -12.81
N ASP A 322 33.98 31.33 -13.20
CA ASP A 322 34.08 30.16 -12.32
C ASP A 322 35.15 30.34 -11.22
N GLU A 323 36.20 31.13 -11.46
CA GLU A 323 37.11 31.56 -10.39
C GLU A 323 36.38 32.45 -9.37
N LEU A 324 35.65 33.47 -9.83
CA LEU A 324 34.85 34.35 -8.95
C LEU A 324 33.78 33.56 -8.17
N ARG A 325 33.17 32.53 -8.76
CA ARG A 325 32.26 31.59 -8.06
C ARG A 325 32.97 30.81 -6.96
N ALA A 326 34.22 30.36 -7.19
CA ALA A 326 35.01 29.67 -6.18
C ALA A 326 35.34 30.60 -5.00
N GLN A 327 35.82 31.82 -5.28
CA GLN A 327 36.11 32.84 -4.26
C GLN A 327 34.85 33.21 -3.43
N LEU A 328 33.70 33.42 -4.09
CA LEU A 328 32.43 33.71 -3.42
C LEU A 328 32.02 32.58 -2.46
N LYS A 329 32.22 31.32 -2.87
CA LYS A 329 31.89 30.14 -2.07
C LYS A 329 32.81 30.02 -0.85
N GLU A 330 34.12 30.21 -1.03
CA GLU A 330 35.10 30.19 0.06
C GLU A 330 34.75 31.23 1.14
N LYS A 331 34.49 32.47 0.73
CA LYS A 331 34.07 33.55 1.64
C LYS A 331 32.73 33.24 2.33
N ALA A 332 31.77 32.63 1.64
CA ALA A 332 30.49 32.22 2.22
C ALA A 332 30.62 31.09 3.27
N ASP A 333 31.50 30.12 3.02
CA ASP A 333 31.79 29.06 4.00
C ASP A 333 32.61 29.62 5.19
N ALA A 334 33.49 30.60 4.97
CA ALA A 334 34.20 31.31 6.05
C ALA A 334 33.28 32.14 6.96
N ILE A 335 32.26 32.81 6.43
CA ILE A 335 31.23 33.45 7.28
C ILE A 335 30.48 32.41 8.10
N ARG A 336 30.12 31.26 7.51
CA ARG A 336 29.47 30.19 8.29
C ARG A 336 30.37 29.68 9.42
N GLU A 337 31.68 29.56 9.20
CA GLU A 337 32.63 29.15 10.26
C GLU A 337 32.74 30.20 11.38
N LEU A 338 32.63 31.51 11.07
CA LEU A 338 32.51 32.56 12.08
C LEU A 338 31.17 32.48 12.84
N GLU A 339 30.04 32.32 12.14
CA GLU A 339 28.70 32.23 12.74
C GLU A 339 28.49 30.96 13.59
N GLU A 340 29.11 29.83 13.20
CA GLU A 340 29.05 28.57 13.96
C GLU A 340 29.98 28.57 15.19
N ASN A 341 30.97 29.47 15.26
CA ASN A 341 31.94 29.59 16.36
C ASN A 341 31.96 30.99 17.01
N PRO A 342 30.84 31.49 17.56
CA PRO A 342 30.83 32.77 18.28
C PRO A 342 31.73 32.70 19.52
N PRO A 343 32.39 33.81 19.91
CA PRO A 343 33.32 33.84 21.05
C PRO A 343 32.64 33.43 22.36
N LEU A 344 33.09 32.31 22.94
CA LEU A 344 32.41 31.57 24.01
C LEU A 344 32.45 32.20 25.42
N THR A 345 32.82 33.49 25.55
CA THR A 345 33.01 34.19 26.83
C THR A 345 32.20 35.49 26.87
N THR A 346 31.02 35.44 27.50
CA THR A 346 29.99 36.50 27.46
C THR A 346 30.29 37.75 28.31
N SER A 347 31.47 37.85 28.94
CA SER A 347 31.89 39.03 29.68
C SER A 347 32.54 40.12 28.82
N ASP A 348 33.17 39.75 27.70
CA ASP A 348 34.03 40.67 26.94
C ASP A 348 33.31 41.34 25.76
N ARG A 349 32.71 42.50 26.05
CA ARG A 349 32.06 43.37 25.05
C ARG A 349 33.01 43.91 23.98
N SER A 350 34.33 43.80 24.15
CA SER A 350 35.30 44.16 23.13
C SER A 350 35.38 43.08 22.05
N ALA A 351 35.54 41.81 22.47
CA ALA A 351 35.59 40.66 21.56
C ALA A 351 34.31 40.51 20.72
N GLU A 352 33.13 40.74 21.32
CA GLU A 352 31.87 40.70 20.57
C GLU A 352 31.76 41.82 19.53
N LYS A 353 32.24 43.03 19.84
CA LYS A 353 32.31 44.14 18.87
C LYS A 353 33.25 43.81 17.73
N GLU A 354 34.41 43.22 18.01
CA GLU A 354 35.40 42.88 16.96
C GLU A 354 34.89 41.76 16.05
N HIS A 355 34.28 40.72 16.61
CA HIS A 355 33.61 39.67 15.84
C HIS A 355 32.49 40.25 14.95
N ARG A 356 31.66 41.17 15.48
CA ARG A 356 30.65 41.90 14.69
C ARG A 356 31.27 42.80 13.59
N LYS A 357 32.49 43.32 13.75
CA LYS A 357 33.21 44.00 12.65
C LYS A 357 33.68 43.00 11.60
N GLN A 358 34.30 41.89 12.00
CA GLN A 358 34.82 40.86 11.08
C GLN A 358 33.70 40.29 10.20
N VAL A 359 32.54 39.97 10.80
CA VAL A 359 31.36 39.52 10.03
C VAL A 359 30.88 40.61 9.06
N LYS A 360 30.84 41.90 9.47
CA LYS A 360 30.50 43.01 8.56
C LYS A 360 31.48 43.16 7.39
N ILE A 361 32.77 43.02 7.63
CA ILE A 361 33.82 43.08 6.60
C ILE A 361 33.62 41.93 5.61
N ALA A 362 33.50 40.69 6.10
CA ALA A 362 33.27 39.51 5.26
C ALA A 362 31.95 39.60 4.45
N VAL A 363 30.87 40.14 5.03
CA VAL A 363 29.62 40.42 4.30
C VAL A 363 29.86 41.43 3.16
N SER A 364 30.66 42.48 3.41
CA SER A 364 30.99 43.48 2.37
C SER A 364 31.85 42.90 1.24
N GLU A 365 32.79 41.99 1.55
CA GLU A 365 33.56 41.24 0.56
C GLU A 365 32.65 40.35 -0.30
N ILE A 366 31.67 39.65 0.32
CA ILE A 366 30.68 38.85 -0.42
C ILE A 366 29.80 39.71 -1.31
N THR A 367 29.40 40.92 -0.91
CA THR A 367 28.67 41.82 -1.81
C THR A 367 29.54 42.29 -2.97
N ASN A 368 30.83 42.57 -2.74
CA ASN A 368 31.75 42.95 -3.81
C ASN A 368 31.98 41.81 -4.80
N LEU A 369 32.19 40.57 -4.34
CA LEU A 369 32.31 39.39 -5.21
C LEU A 369 31.03 39.10 -6.01
N LYS A 370 29.84 39.27 -5.41
CA LYS A 370 28.57 39.18 -6.15
C LYS A 370 28.47 40.25 -7.24
N ASN A 371 28.87 41.48 -6.95
CA ASN A 371 28.88 42.59 -7.91
C ASN A 371 29.85 42.29 -9.07
N SER A 372 31.04 41.78 -8.78
CA SER A 372 32.00 41.32 -9.80
C SER A 372 31.40 40.22 -10.68
N ILE A 373 30.80 39.18 -10.11
CA ILE A 373 30.12 38.11 -10.88
C ILE A 373 29.03 38.70 -11.78
N THR A 374 28.22 39.65 -11.31
CA THR A 374 27.21 40.30 -12.18
C THR A 374 27.82 41.18 -13.26
N LEU A 375 29.00 41.78 -13.03
CA LEU A 375 29.73 42.55 -14.03
C LEU A 375 30.31 41.63 -15.10
N THR A 376 30.99 40.54 -14.73
CA THR A 376 31.52 39.53 -15.67
C THR A 376 30.40 38.90 -16.48
N LYS A 377 29.26 38.56 -15.86
CA LYS A 377 28.04 38.16 -16.59
C LYS A 377 27.56 39.23 -17.58
N SER A 378 27.62 40.52 -17.21
CA SER A 378 27.28 41.60 -18.15
C SER A 378 28.28 41.71 -19.30
N LYS A 379 29.59 41.48 -19.09
CA LYS A 379 30.58 41.36 -20.19
C LYS A 379 30.17 40.25 -21.15
N MET A 380 29.87 39.05 -20.64
CA MET A 380 29.47 37.87 -21.43
C MET A 380 28.18 38.06 -22.23
N PHE A 381 27.29 38.97 -21.82
CA PHE A 381 26.13 39.36 -22.64
C PHE A 381 26.48 40.38 -23.73
N ARG A 382 27.56 41.16 -23.58
CA ARG A 382 28.00 42.18 -24.54
C ARG A 382 28.85 41.62 -25.68
N THR A 383 29.44 40.43 -25.53
CA THR A 383 30.15 39.71 -26.61
C THR A 383 29.21 39.08 -27.65
N GLY A 384 27.89 39.36 -27.58
CA GLY A 384 26.88 38.83 -28.51
C GLY A 384 26.52 37.36 -28.32
N HIS A 385 27.41 36.54 -27.74
CA HIS A 385 27.27 35.09 -27.64
C HIS A 385 27.33 34.57 -26.18
N PRO A 386 26.45 35.03 -25.26
CA PRO A 386 26.43 34.56 -23.87
C PRO A 386 26.18 33.04 -23.80
N PRO A 387 26.87 32.30 -22.91
CA PRO A 387 26.77 30.85 -22.86
C PRO A 387 25.42 30.35 -22.32
N GLU A 388 25.11 29.11 -22.66
CA GLU A 388 23.85 28.40 -22.44
C GLU A 388 23.32 28.48 -21.02
N TRP A 389 24.16 28.15 -20.04
CA TRP A 389 23.79 28.17 -18.63
C TRP A 389 23.52 29.60 -18.13
N LEU A 390 24.13 30.63 -18.75
CA LEU A 390 23.98 32.03 -18.35
C LEU A 390 22.68 32.64 -18.89
N LYS A 391 22.33 32.35 -20.15
CA LYS A 391 20.98 32.62 -20.71
C LYS A 391 19.91 32.03 -19.79
N ARG A 392 20.07 30.76 -19.42
CA ARG A 392 19.20 30.02 -18.51
C ARG A 392 19.09 30.65 -17.12
N GLU A 393 20.22 30.96 -16.46
CA GLU A 393 20.22 31.53 -15.11
C GLU A 393 19.52 32.91 -15.07
N MET A 394 19.71 33.73 -16.11
CA MET A 394 19.03 35.02 -16.26
C MET A 394 17.53 34.88 -16.56
N PHE A 395 17.13 33.88 -17.37
CA PHE A 395 15.73 33.60 -17.64
C PHE A 395 15.00 33.12 -16.38
N GLU A 396 15.54 32.11 -15.70
CA GLU A 396 15.02 31.61 -14.42
C GLU A 396 14.88 32.77 -13.41
N LYS A 397 15.89 33.65 -13.31
CA LYS A 397 15.81 34.85 -12.46
C LYS A 397 14.69 35.82 -12.88
N ARG A 398 14.56 36.18 -14.16
CA ARG A 398 13.48 37.08 -14.64
C ARG A 398 12.10 36.53 -14.31
N VAL A 399 11.89 35.22 -14.45
CA VAL A 399 10.63 34.55 -14.07
C VAL A 399 10.39 34.65 -12.56
N TYR A 400 11.39 34.39 -11.72
CA TYR A 400 11.25 34.55 -10.26
C TYR A 400 11.01 36.00 -9.82
N ASP A 401 11.78 36.96 -10.34
CA ASP A 401 11.64 38.38 -10.01
C ASP A 401 10.24 38.90 -10.45
N SER A 402 9.72 38.44 -11.60
CA SER A 402 8.36 38.78 -12.08
C SER A 402 7.27 38.16 -11.20
N LEU A 403 7.44 36.89 -10.79
CA LEU A 403 6.49 36.18 -9.93
C LEU A 403 6.43 36.80 -8.52
N ASP A 404 7.57 37.14 -7.93
CA ASP A 404 7.63 37.82 -6.62
C ASP A 404 7.03 39.23 -6.70
N ASN A 405 7.25 39.96 -7.79
CA ASN A 405 6.55 41.23 -8.04
C ASN A 405 5.03 41.05 -8.19
N LEU A 406 4.54 40.01 -8.86
CA LEU A 406 3.11 39.70 -8.96
C LEU A 406 2.49 39.41 -7.58
N LEU A 407 3.20 38.65 -6.74
CA LEU A 407 2.78 38.35 -5.36
C LEU A 407 2.79 39.62 -4.47
N ARG A 408 3.84 40.44 -4.57
CA ARG A 408 3.98 41.71 -3.83
C ARG A 408 3.00 42.80 -4.26
N LYS A 409 2.61 42.85 -5.55
CA LYS A 409 1.57 43.76 -6.07
C LYS A 409 0.15 43.35 -5.63
N LYS A 410 -0.07 42.11 -5.17
CA LYS A 410 -1.40 41.55 -4.83
C LYS A 410 -1.58 41.07 -3.36
N PRO A 411 -1.14 41.82 -2.33
CA PRO A 411 -1.12 41.34 -0.93
C PRO A 411 -2.52 41.19 -0.30
N LYS A 412 -3.56 41.82 -0.85
CA LYS A 412 -4.94 41.71 -0.33
C LYS A 412 -5.63 40.38 -0.69
N LEU A 413 -5.06 39.60 -1.62
CA LEU A 413 -5.70 38.41 -2.19
C LEU A 413 -5.44 37.11 -1.42
N SER A 414 -4.67 37.16 -0.32
CA SER A 414 -4.54 36.02 0.60
C SER A 414 -5.66 35.92 1.64
N ALA A 415 -6.62 36.85 1.66
CA ALA A 415 -7.56 37.04 2.78
C ALA A 415 -9.06 36.87 2.43
N SER A 416 -9.48 37.01 1.17
CA SER A 416 -10.92 37.08 0.84
C SER A 416 -11.31 36.40 -0.48
N PHE A 417 -11.75 35.13 -0.39
CA PHE A 417 -12.32 34.31 -1.49
C PHE A 417 -11.40 34.06 -2.72
N PRO A 418 -11.65 33.01 -3.52
CA PRO A 418 -10.77 32.67 -4.64
C PRO A 418 -11.03 33.57 -5.85
N LEU A 419 -9.96 34.09 -6.45
CA LEU A 419 -10.00 34.56 -7.84
C LEU A 419 -10.40 33.40 -8.76
N ARG A 420 -11.13 33.73 -9.82
CA ARG A 420 -11.50 32.76 -10.86
C ARG A 420 -10.29 32.54 -11.77
N GLN A 421 -10.08 31.32 -12.25
CA GLN A 421 -9.01 30.99 -13.21
C GLN A 421 -8.85 32.00 -14.37
N PRO A 422 -9.91 32.49 -15.05
CA PRO A 422 -9.75 33.51 -16.10
C PRO A 422 -9.18 34.86 -15.62
N GLU A 423 -9.27 35.22 -14.34
CA GLU A 423 -8.68 36.44 -13.78
C GLU A 423 -7.19 36.26 -13.45
N ILE A 424 -6.76 35.00 -13.30
CA ILE A 424 -5.34 34.62 -13.19
C ILE A 424 -4.75 34.52 -14.59
N ALA A 425 -5.44 33.88 -15.55
CA ALA A 425 -5.06 33.82 -16.96
C ALA A 425 -4.85 35.24 -17.53
N LYS A 426 -5.87 36.12 -17.50
CA LYS A 426 -5.73 37.51 -17.99
C LYS A 426 -4.63 38.32 -17.29
N ALA A 427 -4.23 37.96 -16.07
CA ALA A 427 -3.13 38.60 -15.35
C ALA A 427 -1.74 37.99 -15.64
N ILE A 428 -1.70 36.86 -16.34
CA ILE A 428 -0.50 36.24 -16.94
C ILE A 428 -0.39 36.72 -18.39
N ASP A 429 -1.49 36.69 -19.15
CA ASP A 429 -1.55 37.13 -20.55
C ASP A 429 -1.10 38.59 -20.69
N ALA A 430 -1.72 39.52 -19.94
CA ALA A 430 -1.33 40.93 -19.94
C ALA A 430 0.11 41.19 -19.43
N ALA A 431 0.70 40.25 -18.69
CA ALA A 431 2.09 40.30 -18.24
C ALA A 431 3.08 39.66 -19.24
N LEU A 432 2.58 38.91 -20.24
CA LEU A 432 3.33 38.45 -21.41
C LEU A 432 3.30 39.51 -22.52
N ASP A 433 2.17 40.22 -22.67
CA ASP A 433 2.05 41.38 -23.56
C ASP A 433 3.00 42.52 -23.11
N GLU A 434 3.04 42.86 -21.81
CA GLU A 434 4.04 43.80 -21.21
C GLU A 434 5.51 43.37 -21.43
N LEU A 435 5.78 42.15 -21.89
CA LEU A 435 7.12 41.60 -22.13
C LEU A 435 7.49 41.44 -23.62
N THR A 436 6.58 41.74 -24.55
CA THR A 436 6.78 41.46 -26.00
C THR A 436 6.89 42.70 -26.88
N GLU A 437 6.54 43.89 -26.41
CA GLU A 437 6.67 45.13 -27.20
C GLU A 437 8.13 45.59 -27.35
N VAL A 438 8.70 45.31 -28.53
CA VAL A 438 9.85 46.04 -29.10
C VAL A 438 9.35 46.72 -30.38
N PRO A 439 9.51 48.05 -30.54
CA PRO A 439 8.94 48.76 -31.68
C PRO A 439 9.68 48.44 -32.98
N ILE A 440 8.92 48.08 -34.01
CA ILE A 440 9.33 48.05 -35.42
C ILE A 440 8.34 48.95 -36.19
N VAL A 441 8.85 49.63 -37.22
CA VAL A 441 8.21 50.74 -37.95
C VAL A 441 7.95 50.31 -39.40
N GLU A 442 7.00 50.98 -40.08
CA GLU A 442 6.65 50.85 -41.52
C GLU A 442 5.95 49.51 -41.94
N ASP A 443 4.96 49.48 -42.85
CA ASP A 443 4.07 50.55 -43.35
C ASP A 443 2.75 49.98 -43.97
N VAL A 444 1.84 50.85 -44.42
CA VAL A 444 0.55 50.55 -45.13
C VAL A 444 0.78 50.27 -46.66
N PRO A 445 -0.19 49.88 -47.55
CA PRO A 445 -1.67 50.04 -47.51
C PRO A 445 -2.60 48.91 -48.05
N GLU A 446 -3.91 49.07 -47.76
CA GLU A 446 -5.13 48.82 -48.59
C GLU A 446 -5.33 47.54 -49.47
N ASN A 447 -6.47 46.84 -49.30
CA ASN A 447 -7.65 47.16 -50.13
C ASN A 447 -9.04 46.63 -49.67
N SER A 448 -10.04 47.40 -50.12
CA SER A 448 -11.51 47.34 -50.18
C SER A 448 -12.36 46.05 -50.08
N THR A 449 -13.67 46.28 -49.82
CA THR A 449 -14.90 45.47 -50.10
C THR A 449 -15.25 44.26 -49.21
N LYS A 450 -16.52 43.83 -49.11
CA LYS A 450 -17.87 44.48 -48.96
C LYS A 450 -18.92 43.35 -48.69
N ASP A 451 -20.19 43.71 -48.49
CA ASP A 451 -21.41 42.88 -48.67
C ASP A 451 -21.66 41.73 -47.64
N GLU A 452 -22.89 41.22 -47.41
CA GLU A 452 -24.23 41.83 -47.20
C GLU A 452 -25.23 40.76 -46.66
N SER A 453 -26.30 41.16 -45.95
CA SER A 453 -27.56 40.37 -45.70
C SER A 453 -27.49 39.03 -44.89
N ALA A 454 -28.57 38.44 -44.35
CA ALA A 454 -29.84 38.92 -43.75
C ALA A 454 -30.61 37.76 -43.02
N GLU A 455 -31.51 38.10 -42.07
CA GLU A 455 -32.83 37.44 -41.76
C GLU A 455 -32.88 35.93 -41.31
N GLU A 456 -33.93 35.34 -40.68
CA GLU A 456 -35.27 35.80 -40.21
C GLU A 456 -35.80 35.03 -38.94
N SER A 457 -37.14 34.95 -38.70
CA SER A 457 -37.85 34.55 -37.45
C SER A 457 -38.30 33.05 -37.36
N ALA A 458 -39.17 32.49 -36.48
CA ALA A 458 -40.15 32.93 -35.43
C ALA A 458 -40.54 31.71 -34.50
N THR A 459 -41.65 31.62 -33.71
CA THR A 459 -42.19 32.41 -32.55
C THR A 459 -43.60 31.92 -32.14
N ALA A 460 -43.82 31.18 -31.01
CA ALA A 460 -45.18 30.87 -30.43
C ALA A 460 -45.23 30.07 -29.08
N GLN A 461 -46.37 30.16 -28.33
CA GLN A 461 -46.84 29.37 -27.14
C GLN A 461 -48.37 29.03 -27.28
N PRO A 462 -49.11 28.26 -26.39
CA PRO A 462 -49.56 28.55 -24.98
C PRO A 462 -49.36 27.33 -23.99
N THR A 463 -49.93 27.06 -22.77
CA THR A 463 -51.05 27.46 -21.83
C THR A 463 -52.48 26.88 -22.12
N GLU A 464 -53.45 26.58 -21.19
CA GLU A 464 -53.73 26.74 -19.71
C GLU A 464 -54.39 25.41 -19.12
N GLU A 465 -55.21 25.16 -18.05
CA GLU A 465 -55.96 25.74 -16.87
C GLU A 465 -56.21 24.58 -15.80
N VAL A 466 -56.47 24.69 -14.46
CA VAL A 466 -57.65 25.03 -13.57
C VAL A 466 -58.82 23.95 -13.54
N THR A 467 -59.48 23.46 -12.44
CA THR A 467 -60.30 24.04 -11.31
C THR A 467 -60.45 23.11 -10.02
N THR A 468 -61.45 23.31 -9.11
CA THR A 468 -61.58 22.80 -7.69
C THR A 468 -63.01 22.37 -7.21
N GLU A 469 -63.19 21.74 -6.01
CA GLU A 469 -64.23 21.97 -4.93
C GLU A 469 -64.57 20.79 -3.92
N SER A 470 -65.59 20.91 -3.02
CA SER A 470 -65.94 20.00 -1.87
C SER A 470 -67.49 19.90 -1.59
N PRO A 471 -68.18 19.98 -0.39
CA PRO A 471 -67.88 20.09 1.08
C PRO A 471 -68.80 19.23 2.07
N SER A 472 -68.86 19.56 3.39
CA SER A 472 -69.96 19.33 4.41
C SER A 472 -70.24 17.88 4.97
N VAL A 473 -70.15 17.50 6.28
CA VAL A 473 -70.78 17.87 7.61
C VAL A 473 -72.14 17.18 7.96
N ALA A 474 -72.22 16.44 9.09
CA ALA A 474 -73.37 16.31 10.06
C ALA A 474 -73.17 15.25 11.20
N GLU A 475 -73.88 15.43 12.34
CA GLU A 475 -74.06 14.54 13.54
C GLU A 475 -75.60 14.53 13.89
N PRO A 476 -76.21 13.73 14.83
CA PRO A 476 -75.81 13.47 16.24
C PRO A 476 -76.17 12.04 16.80
N ALA A 477 -76.53 11.91 18.09
CA ALA A 477 -76.57 10.65 18.89
C ALA A 477 -77.93 10.32 19.58
N GLU A 478 -78.07 9.11 20.17
CA GLU A 478 -78.52 8.85 21.57
C GLU A 478 -78.54 7.34 21.97
N ASP A 479 -78.96 7.01 23.20
CA ASP A 479 -78.73 5.76 23.97
C ASP A 479 -79.62 4.53 23.68
N ILE A 480 -79.20 3.34 24.17
CA ILE A 480 -79.96 2.45 25.10
C ILE A 480 -79.22 1.11 25.40
N LEU A 481 -79.38 0.60 26.63
CA LEU A 481 -78.85 -0.70 27.12
C LEU A 481 -79.69 -1.92 26.68
N THR A 482 -79.07 -3.08 26.43
CA THR A 482 -79.72 -4.41 26.62
C THR A 482 -78.71 -5.57 26.71
N GLU A 483 -79.20 -6.76 27.06
CA GLU A 483 -78.40 -7.89 27.57
C GLU A 483 -77.72 -8.80 26.52
N LYS A 484 -76.76 -9.58 27.00
CA LYS A 484 -75.98 -10.54 26.20
C LYS A 484 -76.81 -11.77 25.80
N ARG A 485 -76.80 -12.11 24.51
CA ARG A 485 -76.98 -13.49 24.01
C ARG A 485 -75.77 -13.88 23.16
N PRO A 486 -75.35 -15.16 23.14
CA PRO A 486 -74.25 -15.61 22.29
C PRO A 486 -74.69 -15.59 20.82
N LEU A 487 -74.07 -14.72 20.02
CA LEU A 487 -74.40 -14.52 18.61
C LEU A 487 -73.76 -15.60 17.74
N SER A 488 -74.39 -15.93 16.61
CA SER A 488 -73.92 -17.02 15.75
C SER A 488 -72.66 -16.64 14.98
N GLY A 489 -71.78 -17.61 14.69
CA GLY A 489 -70.52 -17.42 13.97
C GLY A 489 -70.61 -16.93 12.51
N LYS A 490 -71.80 -16.49 12.04
CA LYS A 490 -71.97 -15.65 10.85
C LYS A 490 -71.66 -14.17 11.15
N GLU A 491 -72.01 -13.68 12.33
CA GLU A 491 -71.86 -12.26 12.69
C GLU A 491 -70.43 -11.91 13.06
N GLU A 492 -69.69 -12.79 13.74
CA GLU A 492 -68.25 -12.64 13.95
C GLU A 492 -67.50 -12.48 12.61
N ARG A 493 -67.93 -13.20 11.57
CA ARG A 493 -67.36 -13.12 10.22
C ARG A 493 -67.76 -11.83 9.49
N ALA A 494 -68.88 -11.21 9.82
CA ALA A 494 -69.24 -9.88 9.32
C ALA A 494 -68.41 -8.79 10.01
N ASN A 495 -68.31 -8.85 11.34
CA ASN A 495 -67.58 -7.91 12.18
C ASN A 495 -66.06 -7.93 11.85
N ALA A 496 -65.47 -9.12 11.66
CA ALA A 496 -64.10 -9.28 11.18
C ALA A 496 -63.87 -8.69 9.78
N ARG A 497 -64.87 -8.75 8.88
CA ARG A 497 -64.81 -8.14 7.54
C ARG A 497 -64.93 -6.62 7.58
N GLN A 498 -65.64 -6.04 8.55
CA GLN A 498 -65.67 -4.59 8.76
C GLN A 498 -64.30 -4.09 9.27
N LYS A 499 -63.76 -4.71 10.33
CA LYS A 499 -62.42 -4.36 10.85
C LYS A 499 -61.31 -4.49 9.81
N ALA A 500 -61.35 -5.52 8.97
CA ALA A 500 -60.41 -5.65 7.85
C ALA A 500 -60.53 -4.53 6.80
N ARG A 501 -61.71 -3.95 6.59
CA ARG A 501 -61.91 -2.78 5.70
C ARG A 501 -61.42 -1.49 6.33
N GLU A 502 -61.62 -1.31 7.63
CA GLU A 502 -61.13 -0.13 8.39
C GLU A 502 -59.60 -0.06 8.38
N VAL A 503 -58.93 -1.18 8.68
CA VAL A 503 -57.44 -1.28 8.61
C VAL A 503 -56.93 -0.99 7.20
N MET A 504 -57.58 -1.52 6.16
CA MET A 504 -57.22 -1.23 4.76
C MET A 504 -57.51 0.22 4.32
N LYS A 505 -58.38 0.95 5.03
CA LYS A 505 -58.59 2.40 4.82
C LYS A 505 -57.50 3.21 5.51
N GLN A 506 -57.17 2.87 6.76
CA GLN A 506 -56.08 3.50 7.52
C GLN A 506 -54.74 3.40 6.78
N ILE A 507 -54.37 2.21 6.28
CA ILE A 507 -53.13 2.01 5.49
C ILE A 507 -53.10 2.95 4.27
N LYS A 508 -54.21 3.12 3.55
CA LYS A 508 -54.27 4.01 2.39
C LYS A 508 -54.21 5.50 2.76
N GLU A 509 -54.74 5.87 3.92
CA GLU A 509 -54.67 7.24 4.44
C GLU A 509 -53.25 7.57 4.94
N GLU A 510 -52.54 6.60 5.51
CA GLU A 510 -51.11 6.70 5.84
C GLU A 510 -50.22 6.75 4.58
N GLU A 511 -50.46 5.91 3.56
CA GLU A 511 -49.76 5.98 2.27
C GLU A 511 -49.99 7.34 1.59
N ALA A 512 -51.21 7.87 1.62
CA ALA A 512 -51.53 9.20 1.09
C ALA A 512 -50.88 10.34 1.89
N ALA A 513 -50.76 10.21 3.22
CA ALA A 513 -50.02 11.15 4.06
C ALA A 513 -48.51 11.10 3.76
N ALA A 514 -47.93 9.91 3.60
CA ALA A 514 -46.54 9.70 3.22
C ALA A 514 -46.22 10.11 1.77
N ALA A 515 -47.22 10.22 0.90
CA ALA A 515 -47.09 10.87 -0.41
C ALA A 515 -47.05 12.40 -0.28
N ARG A 516 -47.89 12.99 0.59
CA ARG A 516 -47.96 14.45 0.82
C ARG A 516 -46.70 15.04 1.46
N THR A 517 -45.95 14.27 2.27
CA THR A 517 -44.71 14.75 2.91
C THR A 517 -43.50 14.82 1.95
N LYS A 518 -43.57 14.22 0.75
CA LYS A 518 -42.46 14.21 -0.23
C LYS A 518 -42.36 15.48 -1.09
N ALA A 519 -43.16 16.51 -0.80
CA ALA A 519 -43.32 17.69 -1.66
C ALA A 519 -42.33 18.86 -1.40
N ASN A 520 -41.29 18.68 -0.57
CA ASN A 520 -40.44 19.80 -0.10
C ASN A 520 -38.92 19.60 -0.23
N ASP A 521 -38.44 18.76 -1.15
CA ASP A 521 -37.04 18.84 -1.63
C ASP A 521 -36.89 19.96 -2.66
N LYS A 522 -36.64 21.19 -2.18
CA LYS A 522 -36.25 22.31 -3.06
C LYS A 522 -34.74 22.28 -3.32
N PRO A 523 -34.27 22.05 -4.55
CA PRO A 523 -32.84 22.15 -4.86
C PRO A 523 -32.36 23.59 -4.69
N LEU A 524 -31.10 23.75 -4.30
CA LEU A 524 -30.48 25.04 -4.04
C LEU A 524 -30.15 25.74 -5.39
N GLN A 525 -31.13 26.43 -5.96
CA GLN A 525 -30.99 27.11 -7.25
C GLN A 525 -30.05 28.32 -7.15
N LEU A 526 -28.87 28.20 -7.76
CA LEU A 526 -27.94 29.31 -7.98
C LEU A 526 -28.09 29.81 -9.42
N ALA A 527 -28.75 30.95 -9.58
CA ALA A 527 -28.87 31.63 -10.87
C ALA A 527 -27.58 32.40 -11.19
N LEU A 528 -26.84 31.97 -12.21
CA LEU A 528 -25.67 32.68 -12.71
C LEU A 528 -26.02 33.45 -13.98
N ARG A 529 -25.98 34.78 -13.90
CA ARG A 529 -26.01 35.68 -15.06
C ARG A 529 -24.60 35.82 -15.63
N LEU A 530 -24.38 35.25 -16.80
CA LEU A 530 -23.21 35.52 -17.63
C LEU A 530 -23.61 36.57 -18.67
N LYS A 531 -22.79 37.62 -18.82
CA LYS A 531 -23.20 38.83 -19.55
C LYS A 531 -23.53 38.57 -21.03
N ASP A 532 -22.85 37.61 -21.63
CA ASP A 532 -22.81 37.38 -23.08
C ASP A 532 -23.41 36.02 -23.50
N TYR A 533 -23.85 35.21 -22.53
CA TYR A 533 -24.35 33.83 -22.75
C TYR A 533 -25.70 33.54 -22.07
N GLY A 534 -26.32 34.52 -21.42
CA GLY A 534 -27.66 34.40 -20.84
C GLY A 534 -27.70 33.85 -19.40
N ASN A 535 -28.91 33.48 -18.97
CA ASN A 535 -29.18 32.98 -17.62
C ASN A 535 -29.02 31.45 -17.58
N TYR A 536 -28.00 30.92 -16.89
CA TYR A 536 -27.92 29.49 -16.59
C TYR A 536 -28.42 29.19 -15.18
N GLN A 537 -29.39 28.28 -15.09
CA GLN A 537 -29.76 27.59 -13.86
C GLN A 537 -29.13 26.20 -13.87
N PHE A 538 -28.29 25.91 -12.89
CA PHE A 538 -27.84 24.54 -12.62
C PHE A 538 -28.37 24.07 -11.26
N SER A 539 -29.03 22.92 -11.27
CA SER A 539 -29.42 22.19 -10.06
C SER A 539 -28.29 21.22 -9.70
N THR A 540 -27.86 21.23 -8.43
CA THR A 540 -26.84 20.30 -7.92
C THR A 540 -27.21 19.82 -6.52
N THR A 541 -26.97 18.54 -6.26
CA THR A 541 -27.29 17.88 -4.97
C THR A 541 -26.03 17.68 -4.13
N TRP A 542 -26.20 17.48 -2.82
CA TRP A 542 -25.12 17.34 -1.82
C TRP A 542 -24.16 16.15 -2.03
N LEU A 543 -24.46 15.25 -2.98
CA LEU A 543 -23.82 13.94 -3.12
C LEU A 543 -22.36 13.99 -3.61
N SER A 544 -21.92 15.08 -4.26
CA SER A 544 -20.57 15.19 -4.84
C SER A 544 -19.44 15.42 -3.83
N ILE A 545 -19.74 15.69 -2.56
CA ILE A 545 -18.77 16.22 -1.58
C ILE A 545 -18.24 15.15 -0.58
N PHE A 546 -18.93 14.01 -0.42
CA PHE A 546 -18.73 13.11 0.74
C PHE A 546 -17.96 11.76 0.59
N PRO A 547 -17.23 11.41 -0.49
CA PRO A 547 -16.61 10.08 -0.61
C PRO A 547 -15.71 9.65 0.55
N ASP A 548 -14.81 10.55 0.99
CA ASP A 548 -13.69 10.16 1.86
C ASP A 548 -14.09 10.04 3.34
N PHE A 549 -15.10 10.80 3.80
CA PHE A 549 -15.64 10.67 5.15
C PHE A 549 -16.41 9.37 5.34
N LEU A 550 -17.39 9.10 4.47
CA LEU A 550 -18.19 7.88 4.55
C LEU A 550 -17.30 6.65 4.48
N THR A 551 -16.29 6.65 3.60
CA THR A 551 -15.29 5.58 3.52
C THR A 551 -14.60 5.35 4.87
N ARG A 552 -14.11 6.41 5.54
CA ARG A 552 -13.43 6.30 6.84
C ARG A 552 -14.39 5.85 7.96
N TYR A 553 -15.53 6.54 8.12
CA TYR A 553 -16.56 6.23 9.11
C TYR A 553 -17.07 4.79 8.98
N MET A 554 -17.36 4.35 7.75
CA MET A 554 -17.74 2.98 7.44
C MET A 554 -16.61 1.98 7.76
N THR A 555 -15.34 2.27 7.47
CA THR A 555 -14.24 1.34 7.82
C THR A 555 -14.08 1.13 9.34
N THR A 556 -14.49 2.09 10.17
CA THR A 556 -14.61 1.88 11.63
C THR A 556 -15.84 1.06 12.02
N MET A 557 -17.02 1.36 11.47
CA MET A 557 -18.26 0.57 11.67
C MET A 557 -18.08 -0.90 11.28
N THR A 558 -17.43 -1.16 10.15
CA THR A 558 -17.41 -2.47 9.48
C THR A 558 -16.21 -3.36 9.87
N SER A 559 -15.88 -3.39 11.16
CA SER A 559 -14.89 -4.35 11.69
C SER A 559 -15.44 -5.78 11.84
N ILE A 560 -16.77 -5.98 11.75
CA ILE A 560 -17.44 -7.27 11.95
C ILE A 560 -18.53 -7.59 10.88
N ALA A 561 -19.13 -6.56 10.26
CA ALA A 561 -19.88 -6.69 9.00
C ALA A 561 -18.92 -6.56 7.79
N PRO A 562 -19.22 -7.12 6.60
CA PRO A 562 -18.39 -6.89 5.41
C PRO A 562 -18.39 -5.39 5.08
N LYS A 563 -17.20 -4.80 4.89
CA LYS A 563 -17.06 -3.36 4.67
C LYS A 563 -17.77 -2.94 3.40
N LEU A 564 -18.44 -1.79 3.38
CA LEU A 564 -19.02 -1.30 2.13
C LEU A 564 -17.95 -0.73 1.17
N SER A 565 -16.74 -0.45 1.67
CA SER A 565 -15.52 -0.29 0.83
C SER A 565 -14.82 -1.63 0.51
N ASN A 566 -15.39 -2.78 0.89
CA ASN A 566 -15.09 -4.07 0.28
C ASN A 566 -15.95 -4.27 -0.99
N GLU A 567 -16.11 -3.23 -1.81
CA GLU A 567 -16.64 -3.45 -3.17
C GLU A 567 -15.67 -4.39 -3.88
N ILE A 568 -16.12 -5.59 -4.27
CA ILE A 568 -15.33 -6.56 -5.04
C ILE A 568 -15.16 -5.98 -6.46
N ARG A 569 -14.32 -4.96 -6.55
CA ARG A 569 -13.95 -4.26 -7.77
C ARG A 569 -13.01 -5.14 -8.55
N LEU A 570 -13.45 -5.56 -9.72
CA LEU A 570 -12.62 -6.39 -10.59
C LEU A 570 -11.54 -5.55 -11.29
N SER A 571 -11.73 -4.22 -11.35
CA SER A 571 -10.68 -3.23 -11.65
C SER A 571 -9.47 -3.32 -10.71
N ASP A 572 -9.70 -3.76 -9.47
CA ASP A 572 -8.68 -3.87 -8.42
C ASP A 572 -8.07 -5.29 -8.39
N VAL A 573 -8.42 -6.13 -9.38
CA VAL A 573 -7.87 -7.48 -9.58
C VAL A 573 -6.93 -7.47 -10.78
N SER A 574 -5.64 -7.72 -10.52
CA SER A 574 -4.63 -7.89 -11.57
C SER A 574 -4.01 -9.28 -11.53
N VAL A 575 -3.89 -9.93 -12.69
CA VAL A 575 -3.25 -11.24 -12.83
C VAL A 575 -1.92 -11.07 -13.55
N GLU A 576 -0.82 -11.29 -12.82
CA GLU A 576 0.55 -11.29 -13.35
C GLU A 576 0.92 -12.68 -13.89
N TRP A 577 1.05 -12.82 -15.21
CA TRP A 577 1.30 -14.08 -15.91
C TRP A 577 2.79 -14.39 -16.09
N SER A 578 3.18 -15.66 -15.93
CA SER A 578 4.54 -16.13 -16.31
C SER A 578 4.73 -16.30 -17.82
N ASN A 579 3.63 -16.47 -18.55
CA ASN A 579 3.52 -16.49 -20.01
C ASN A 579 2.16 -15.86 -20.35
N PRO A 580 2.07 -14.72 -21.06
CA PRO A 580 0.79 -14.07 -21.35
C PRO A 580 -0.22 -14.97 -22.09
N LEU A 581 0.26 -15.79 -23.04
CA LEU A 581 -0.57 -16.75 -23.79
C LEU A 581 -1.28 -17.78 -22.89
N ASP A 582 -0.78 -17.99 -21.65
CA ASP A 582 -1.46 -18.90 -20.71
C ASP A 582 -2.79 -18.32 -20.18
N ALA A 583 -3.15 -17.07 -20.49
CA ALA A 583 -4.47 -16.50 -20.22
C ALA A 583 -5.57 -17.00 -21.18
N GLU A 584 -5.20 -17.45 -22.39
CA GLU A 584 -6.12 -17.95 -23.43
C GLU A 584 -6.85 -19.25 -23.02
N TYR A 585 -6.38 -19.94 -21.97
CA TYR A 585 -7.09 -21.09 -21.40
C TYR A 585 -8.33 -20.71 -20.57
N GLY A 586 -8.58 -19.42 -20.32
CA GLY A 586 -9.84 -18.93 -19.76
C GLY A 586 -10.79 -18.54 -20.88
N ALA A 587 -11.93 -19.21 -20.99
CA ALA A 587 -12.89 -19.00 -22.08
C ALA A 587 -13.51 -17.60 -22.09
N GLU A 588 -13.80 -17.06 -20.91
CA GLU A 588 -14.36 -15.72 -20.69
C GLU A 588 -13.68 -15.09 -19.47
N TRP A 589 -13.33 -13.80 -19.56
CA TRP A 589 -12.74 -13.04 -18.46
C TRP A 589 -13.59 -11.79 -18.18
N PRO A 590 -13.84 -11.42 -16.91
CA PRO A 590 -14.48 -10.15 -16.58
C PRO A 590 -13.70 -8.97 -17.16
N ALA A 591 -14.36 -8.10 -17.91
CA ALA A 591 -13.72 -7.03 -18.69
C ALA A 591 -12.92 -6.00 -17.84
N GLN A 592 -13.11 -5.99 -16.52
CA GLN A 592 -12.38 -5.13 -15.59
C GLN A 592 -11.05 -5.72 -15.10
N VAL A 593 -10.83 -7.04 -15.26
CA VAL A 593 -9.63 -7.73 -14.72
C VAL A 593 -8.40 -7.35 -15.55
N GLN A 594 -7.35 -6.91 -14.88
CA GLN A 594 -6.13 -6.46 -15.54
C GLN A 594 -5.14 -7.61 -15.76
N HIS A 595 -4.78 -7.89 -17.00
CA HIS A 595 -3.79 -8.90 -17.35
C HIS A 595 -2.41 -8.24 -17.55
N ALA A 596 -1.39 -8.74 -16.86
CA ALA A 596 -0.04 -8.15 -16.88
C ALA A 596 1.06 -9.22 -17.00
N PRO A 597 2.22 -8.93 -17.62
CA PRO A 597 3.37 -9.82 -17.58
C PRO A 597 4.08 -9.75 -16.22
N MET A 598 4.25 -10.88 -15.53
CA MET A 598 5.06 -10.98 -14.30
C MET A 598 6.56 -10.71 -14.58
N GLY A 599 6.98 -10.83 -15.84
CA GLY A 599 8.35 -10.69 -16.31
C GLY A 599 9.21 -11.94 -16.09
N PHE A 600 10.52 -11.84 -16.34
CA PHE A 600 11.45 -12.95 -16.18
C PHE A 600 11.64 -13.34 -14.70
N VAL A 601 10.98 -14.40 -14.26
CA VAL A 601 11.01 -14.88 -12.88
C VAL A 601 11.52 -16.32 -12.78
N ARG A 602 12.62 -16.54 -12.05
CA ARG A 602 13.22 -17.87 -11.83
C ARG A 602 12.83 -18.44 -10.46
N HIS A 603 12.13 -19.58 -10.45
CA HIS A 603 11.82 -20.47 -9.30
C HIS A 603 11.09 -19.90 -8.07
N SER A 604 10.86 -18.59 -7.98
CA SER A 604 10.10 -17.96 -6.89
C SER A 604 9.55 -16.62 -7.36
N ALA A 605 8.29 -16.29 -7.06
CA ALA A 605 7.60 -15.10 -7.55
C ALA A 605 8.37 -13.78 -7.28
N ARG A 606 8.05 -12.70 -8.00
CA ARG A 606 8.71 -11.37 -7.89
C ARG A 606 8.63 -10.82 -6.46
N SER A 607 9.58 -9.96 -6.05
CA SER A 607 9.66 -9.45 -4.67
C SER A 607 9.19 -8.00 -4.57
N GLU A 608 8.33 -7.69 -3.57
CA GLU A 608 7.84 -6.31 -3.34
C GLU A 608 8.97 -5.27 -3.26
N LYS A 609 10.13 -5.63 -2.69
CA LYS A 609 11.32 -4.77 -2.56
C LYS A 609 11.94 -4.32 -3.89
N TYR A 610 11.49 -4.88 -5.02
CA TYR A 610 11.85 -4.44 -6.37
C TYR A 610 10.66 -3.85 -7.15
N GLU A 611 9.42 -3.97 -6.67
CA GLU A 611 8.20 -3.48 -7.34
C GLU A 611 8.30 -1.96 -7.62
N PRO A 612 8.65 -1.08 -6.64
CA PRO A 612 8.86 0.36 -6.89
C PRO A 612 10.13 0.71 -7.68
N LEU A 613 11.03 -0.26 -7.92
CA LEU A 613 12.20 -0.09 -8.79
C LEU A 613 11.92 -0.50 -10.24
N LEU A 614 10.71 -0.99 -10.50
CA LEU A 614 10.29 -1.59 -11.77
C LEU A 614 8.97 -1.00 -12.30
N GLN A 615 8.22 -0.23 -11.51
CA GLN A 615 7.16 0.66 -12.03
C GLN A 615 7.66 1.47 -13.23
N PRO A 616 8.78 2.24 -13.17
CA PRO A 616 9.26 3.00 -14.34
C PRO A 616 9.66 2.17 -15.57
N VAL A 617 9.77 0.84 -15.44
CA VAL A 617 10.02 -0.09 -16.55
C VAL A 617 8.70 -0.60 -17.13
N ASN A 618 7.72 -0.90 -16.29
CA ASN A 618 6.37 -1.22 -16.75
C ASN A 618 5.72 0.02 -17.41
N ASP A 619 5.87 1.20 -16.81
CA ASP A 619 5.34 2.47 -17.30
C ASP A 619 6.00 2.92 -18.64
N SER A 620 7.19 2.39 -18.97
CA SER A 620 7.89 2.61 -20.25
C SER A 620 7.73 1.46 -21.26
N PHE A 621 6.88 0.47 -20.95
CA PHE A 621 6.41 -0.54 -21.89
C PHE A 621 4.89 -0.52 -21.93
N ALA A 622 4.33 0.55 -22.50
CA ALA A 622 2.90 0.64 -22.79
C ALA A 622 2.51 -0.37 -23.88
N TYR A 623 1.44 -1.13 -23.62
CA TYR A 623 0.79 -2.00 -24.60
C TYR A 623 -0.62 -1.47 -24.86
N ASP A 624 -1.12 -1.61 -26.09
CA ASP A 624 -2.54 -1.38 -26.39
C ASP A 624 -3.41 -2.57 -25.94
N ALA A 625 -4.73 -2.44 -26.17
CA ALA A 625 -5.71 -3.48 -25.88
C ALA A 625 -5.53 -4.76 -26.73
N GLU A 626 -4.72 -4.70 -27.79
CA GLU A 626 -4.36 -5.83 -28.67
C GLU A 626 -3.05 -6.51 -28.23
N GLY A 627 -2.38 -5.99 -27.19
CA GLY A 627 -1.13 -6.54 -26.64
C GLY A 627 0.12 -6.13 -27.42
N LYS A 628 0.04 -5.11 -28.27
CA LYS A 628 1.12 -4.61 -29.13
C LYS A 628 1.82 -3.43 -28.45
N LEU A 629 3.15 -3.36 -28.57
CA LEU A 629 3.97 -2.39 -27.84
C LEU A 629 3.91 -0.99 -28.49
N LEU A 630 3.42 0.00 -27.75
CA LEU A 630 3.13 1.34 -28.27
C LEU A 630 4.36 2.27 -28.33
N SER A 631 5.28 2.19 -27.37
CA SER A 631 6.49 3.04 -27.37
C SER A 631 7.59 2.47 -26.47
N GLY A 632 8.85 2.59 -26.91
CA GLY A 632 10.04 2.30 -26.09
C GLY A 632 11.32 2.17 -26.93
N SER A 633 12.19 3.18 -26.91
CA SER A 633 13.48 3.13 -27.63
C SER A 633 14.46 2.17 -26.92
N PRO A 634 15.12 1.22 -27.63
CA PRO A 634 16.04 0.25 -27.05
C PRO A 634 17.17 0.87 -26.19
N ASP A 635 17.67 2.04 -26.55
CA ASP A 635 18.80 2.68 -25.87
C ASP A 635 18.44 3.15 -24.45
N THR A 636 17.19 3.54 -24.23
CA THR A 636 16.70 3.91 -22.90
C THR A 636 16.69 2.69 -21.96
N ALA A 637 16.33 1.51 -22.49
CA ALA A 637 16.39 0.25 -21.76
C ALA A 637 17.84 -0.15 -21.44
N ASN A 638 18.76 -0.02 -22.39
CA ASN A 638 20.20 -0.31 -22.17
C ASN A 638 20.79 0.53 -21.02
N VAL A 639 20.57 1.85 -21.02
CA VAL A 639 21.03 2.75 -19.94
C VAL A 639 20.40 2.38 -18.59
N PHE A 640 19.14 1.93 -18.57
CA PHE A 640 18.48 1.47 -17.34
C PHE A 640 19.02 0.11 -16.86
N ILE A 641 19.30 -0.82 -17.77
CA ILE A 641 19.90 -2.14 -17.50
C ILE A 641 21.28 -1.97 -16.85
N SER A 642 22.16 -1.11 -17.36
CA SER A 642 23.47 -0.83 -16.74
C SER A 642 23.31 -0.25 -15.32
N LYS A 643 22.37 0.68 -15.12
CA LYS A 643 22.04 1.24 -13.80
C LYS A 643 21.48 0.18 -12.83
N LEU A 644 20.71 -0.80 -13.32
CA LEU A 644 20.26 -1.97 -12.53
C LEU A 644 21.40 -2.93 -12.20
N GLN A 645 22.26 -3.27 -13.17
CA GLN A 645 23.41 -4.16 -12.98
C GLN A 645 24.37 -3.61 -11.91
N ALA A 646 24.67 -2.30 -11.96
CA ALA A 646 25.48 -1.64 -10.93
C ALA A 646 24.83 -1.69 -9.53
N LYS A 647 23.51 -1.43 -9.43
CA LYS A 647 22.76 -1.60 -8.17
C LYS A 647 22.78 -3.05 -7.66
N ALA A 648 22.64 -4.02 -8.56
CA ALA A 648 22.65 -5.46 -8.25
C ALA A 648 24.05 -5.98 -7.88
N HIS A 649 25.13 -5.40 -8.41
CA HIS A 649 26.50 -5.69 -7.98
C HIS A 649 26.70 -5.22 -6.53
N VAL A 650 26.41 -3.95 -6.24
CA VAL A 650 26.46 -3.37 -4.88
C VAL A 650 25.61 -4.16 -3.88
N ALA A 651 24.44 -4.67 -4.29
CA ALA A 651 23.59 -5.49 -3.45
C ALA A 651 24.24 -6.85 -3.12
N ARG A 652 24.85 -7.52 -4.12
CA ARG A 652 25.60 -8.77 -3.93
C ARG A 652 26.81 -8.57 -2.99
N SER A 653 27.63 -7.54 -3.22
CA SER A 653 28.78 -7.23 -2.34
C SER A 653 28.36 -7.02 -0.88
N LYS A 654 27.24 -6.32 -0.63
CA LYS A 654 26.70 -6.12 0.72
C LYS A 654 26.27 -7.42 1.38
N GLU A 655 25.65 -8.33 0.63
CA GLU A 655 25.17 -9.60 1.19
C GLU A 655 26.33 -10.59 1.41
N LEU A 656 27.38 -10.55 0.57
CA LEU A 656 28.63 -11.28 0.75
C LEU A 656 29.36 -10.85 2.05
N VAL A 657 29.53 -9.54 2.25
CA VAL A 657 30.12 -8.99 3.49
C VAL A 657 29.26 -9.32 4.72
N ARG A 658 27.92 -9.35 4.60
CA ARG A 658 27.01 -9.77 5.68
C ARG A 658 27.11 -11.27 5.99
N SER A 659 27.23 -12.13 4.99
CA SER A 659 27.33 -13.58 5.20
C SER A 659 28.67 -13.94 5.85
N ALA A 660 29.78 -13.32 5.42
CA ALA A 660 31.10 -13.47 6.02
C ALA A 660 31.16 -12.93 7.46
N THR A 661 30.67 -11.72 7.72
CA THR A 661 30.61 -11.19 9.10
C THR A 661 29.71 -12.04 10.01
N ALA A 662 28.61 -12.60 9.49
CA ALA A 662 27.78 -13.56 10.21
C ALA A 662 28.45 -14.93 10.42
N ALA A 663 29.35 -15.37 9.52
CA ALA A 663 30.16 -16.57 9.68
C ALA A 663 31.22 -16.38 10.77
N ASN A 664 31.98 -15.28 10.73
CA ASN A 664 32.98 -14.95 11.75
C ASN A 664 32.33 -14.79 13.13
N GLN A 665 31.14 -14.18 13.21
CA GLN A 665 30.36 -14.17 14.46
C GLN A 665 29.99 -15.59 14.94
N ARG A 666 29.60 -16.52 14.04
CA ARG A 666 29.32 -17.92 14.44
C ARG A 666 30.57 -18.64 14.94
N LEU A 667 31.75 -18.35 14.38
CA LEU A 667 33.03 -18.90 14.85
C LEU A 667 33.37 -18.36 16.25
N LEU A 668 33.29 -17.05 16.47
CA LEU A 668 33.46 -16.44 17.79
C LEU A 668 32.45 -16.96 18.83
N TRP A 669 31.20 -17.22 18.43
CA TRP A 669 30.19 -17.85 19.29
C TRP A 669 30.44 -19.35 19.56
N ARG A 670 31.18 -20.06 18.71
CA ARG A 670 31.67 -21.42 18.98
C ARG A 670 32.85 -21.36 19.97
N HIS A 671 33.83 -20.49 19.72
CA HIS A 671 34.98 -20.29 20.59
C HIS A 671 34.56 -19.96 22.03
N ARG A 672 33.64 -18.99 22.20
CA ARG A 672 33.09 -18.63 23.52
C ARG A 672 32.33 -19.76 24.21
N ARG A 673 31.79 -20.73 23.45
CA ARG A 673 31.16 -21.92 24.04
C ARG A 673 32.18 -22.96 24.48
N THR A 674 33.28 -23.15 23.74
CA THR A 674 34.38 -24.03 24.16
C THR A 674 35.13 -23.45 25.37
N GLU A 675 35.37 -22.12 25.40
CA GLU A 675 35.90 -21.42 26.57
C GLU A 675 34.97 -21.60 27.80
N GLN A 676 33.66 -21.42 27.62
CA GLN A 676 32.68 -21.61 28.70
C GLN A 676 32.55 -23.07 29.16
N ALA A 677 32.75 -24.05 28.27
CA ALA A 677 32.75 -25.46 28.62
C ALA A 677 33.98 -25.81 29.49
N VAL A 678 35.18 -25.44 29.05
CA VAL A 678 36.43 -25.64 29.82
C VAL A 678 36.38 -24.93 31.18
N GLN A 679 35.83 -23.70 31.23
CA GLN A 679 35.61 -23.00 32.50
C GLN A 679 34.56 -23.66 33.41
N ALA A 680 33.61 -24.42 32.86
CA ALA A 680 32.62 -25.16 33.63
C ALA A 680 33.19 -26.49 34.14
N GLU A 681 33.95 -27.20 33.31
CA GLU A 681 34.69 -28.43 33.66
C GLU A 681 35.69 -28.16 34.78
N ARG A 682 36.53 -27.12 34.64
CA ARG A 682 37.45 -26.67 35.68
C ARG A 682 36.72 -26.37 37.00
N LYS A 683 35.61 -25.62 36.96
CA LYS A 683 34.80 -25.33 38.16
C LYS A 683 34.12 -26.56 38.76
N ALA A 684 33.84 -27.59 37.97
CA ALA A 684 33.33 -28.86 38.47
C ALA A 684 34.42 -29.63 39.24
N LEU A 685 35.66 -29.67 38.73
CA LEU A 685 36.81 -30.28 39.40
C LEU A 685 37.23 -29.51 40.67
N GLU A 686 37.29 -28.17 40.62
CA GLU A 686 37.50 -27.31 41.80
C GLU A 686 36.44 -27.55 42.89
N LYS A 687 35.18 -27.80 42.48
CA LYS A 687 34.08 -28.14 43.39
C LYS A 687 34.09 -29.60 43.86
N TRP A 688 34.78 -30.50 43.16
CA TRP A 688 34.90 -31.91 43.53
C TRP A 688 36.04 -32.13 44.52
N THR A 689 37.22 -31.54 44.28
CA THR A 689 38.38 -31.56 45.21
C THR A 689 38.09 -30.97 46.61
N THR A 690 37.07 -30.11 46.70
CA THR A 690 36.57 -29.50 47.95
C THR A 690 35.45 -30.31 48.61
N ARG A 691 34.96 -31.39 47.99
CA ARG A 691 33.82 -32.21 48.44
C ARG A 691 34.13 -33.70 48.64
N THR A 692 35.27 -34.19 48.15
CA THR A 692 35.75 -35.55 48.45
C THR A 692 35.93 -35.76 49.96
N PRO A 693 35.37 -36.82 50.57
CA PRO A 693 35.50 -37.09 52.00
C PRO A 693 36.94 -37.45 52.38
N LYS A 694 37.31 -37.23 53.65
CA LYS A 694 38.63 -37.62 54.19
C LYS A 694 38.68 -39.13 54.43
N GLY A 695 39.50 -39.83 53.64
CA GLY A 695 39.73 -41.27 53.69
C GLY A 695 40.54 -41.69 52.46
N PRO A 696 41.19 -42.87 52.44
CA PRO A 696 42.19 -43.21 51.43
C PRO A 696 41.67 -43.12 49.98
N VAL A 697 40.49 -43.69 49.71
CA VAL A 697 39.82 -43.61 48.40
C VAL A 697 39.46 -42.16 48.03
N GLY A 698 39.10 -41.33 49.02
CA GLY A 698 38.80 -39.91 48.81
C GLY A 698 40.04 -39.07 48.49
N GLU A 699 41.21 -39.43 49.02
CA GLU A 699 42.47 -38.78 48.68
C GLU A 699 42.97 -39.17 47.29
N GLU A 700 42.81 -40.43 46.87
CA GLU A 700 43.17 -40.89 45.53
C GLU A 700 42.30 -40.22 44.46
N LEU A 701 40.98 -40.19 44.65
CA LEU A 701 40.05 -39.43 43.80
C LEU A 701 40.41 -37.93 43.75
N LYS A 702 40.86 -37.35 44.87
CA LYS A 702 41.31 -35.95 44.92
C LYS A 702 42.63 -35.73 44.18
N ARG A 703 43.57 -36.69 44.18
CA ARG A 703 44.80 -36.62 43.37
C ARG A 703 44.47 -36.68 41.87
N GLN A 704 43.58 -37.59 41.46
CA GLN A 704 43.10 -37.67 40.09
C GLN A 704 42.43 -36.35 39.64
N ALA A 705 41.55 -35.79 40.48
CA ALA A 705 40.89 -34.51 40.21
C ALA A 705 41.86 -33.32 40.03
N LEU A 706 43.00 -33.34 40.72
CA LEU A 706 44.04 -32.32 40.58
C LEU A 706 44.86 -32.52 39.30
N ALA A 707 45.18 -33.75 38.92
CA ALA A 707 45.84 -34.06 37.66
C ALA A 707 44.97 -33.69 36.43
N ASP A 708 43.66 -33.98 36.47
CA ASP A 708 42.71 -33.56 35.42
C ASP A 708 42.61 -32.02 35.32
N LEU A 709 42.68 -31.32 36.46
CA LEU A 709 42.67 -29.86 36.52
C LEU A 709 43.98 -29.25 36.00
N GLU A 710 45.12 -29.90 36.25
CA GLU A 710 46.43 -29.52 35.70
C GLU A 710 46.48 -29.72 34.18
N LEU A 711 46.00 -30.87 33.67
CA LEU A 711 45.85 -31.13 32.24
C LEU A 711 44.93 -30.12 31.54
N LEU A 712 43.84 -29.68 32.19
CA LEU A 712 42.98 -28.62 31.67
C LEU A 712 43.62 -27.23 31.70
N ASN A 713 44.53 -26.95 32.64
CA ASN A 713 45.29 -25.70 32.68
C ASN A 713 46.43 -25.66 31.65
N ALA A 714 47.09 -26.80 31.41
CA ALA A 714 48.10 -26.95 30.36
C ALA A 714 47.52 -26.90 28.93
N ARG A 715 46.19 -27.03 28.80
CA ARG A 715 45.47 -26.96 27.53
C ARG A 715 45.27 -25.52 27.06
N GLU A 716 46.33 -24.92 26.54
CA GLU A 716 46.29 -23.54 26.00
C GLU A 716 45.11 -23.34 25.01
N PRO A 717 44.41 -22.20 25.09
CA PRO A 717 43.36 -21.86 24.14
C PRO A 717 43.98 -21.59 22.77
N LYS A 718 43.94 -22.58 21.87
CA LYS A 718 44.46 -22.46 20.49
C LYS A 718 43.93 -21.20 19.81
N MET A 719 44.79 -20.19 19.74
CA MET A 719 44.52 -18.88 19.14
C MET A 719 43.93 -19.07 17.74
N PHE A 720 42.69 -18.61 17.56
CA PHE A 720 41.94 -18.87 16.33
C PHE A 720 42.48 -17.99 15.20
N ALA A 721 43.36 -18.55 14.37
CA ALA A 721 43.90 -17.88 13.19
C ALA A 721 42.75 -17.32 12.33
N GLU A 722 42.84 -16.05 11.92
CA GLU A 722 41.79 -15.46 11.09
C GLU A 722 41.67 -16.21 9.75
N PRO A 723 40.45 -16.53 9.29
CA PRO A 723 40.27 -17.16 8.00
C PRO A 723 40.77 -16.22 6.89
N LYS A 724 41.75 -16.69 6.10
CA LYS A 724 42.23 -15.96 4.91
C LYS A 724 41.03 -15.58 4.03
N ARG A 725 40.97 -14.30 3.64
CA ARG A 725 39.90 -13.77 2.79
C ARG A 725 40.14 -14.20 1.34
N SER A 726 39.06 -14.38 0.59
CA SER A 726 39.13 -14.47 -0.87
C SER A 726 39.21 -13.07 -1.48
N GLU A 727 39.73 -12.98 -2.69
CA GLU A 727 39.82 -11.71 -3.44
C GLU A 727 38.42 -11.10 -3.66
N GLU A 728 37.42 -11.93 -4.00
CA GLU A 728 35.99 -11.55 -4.07
C GLU A 728 35.49 -10.88 -2.77
N MET A 729 35.95 -11.34 -1.61
CA MET A 729 35.56 -10.81 -0.30
C MET A 729 36.17 -9.42 -0.07
N ASP A 730 37.43 -9.21 -0.45
CA ASP A 730 38.08 -7.91 -0.30
C ASP A 730 37.64 -6.91 -1.38
N GLU A 731 37.27 -7.35 -2.59
CA GLU A 731 36.53 -6.53 -3.55
C GLU A 731 35.15 -6.12 -3.03
N ALA A 732 34.39 -7.07 -2.46
CA ALA A 732 33.10 -6.76 -1.85
C ALA A 732 33.25 -5.79 -0.67
N TYR A 733 34.32 -5.89 0.12
CA TYR A 733 34.67 -4.89 1.12
C TYR A 733 34.99 -3.53 0.50
N LYS A 734 35.85 -3.44 -0.54
CA LYS A 734 36.14 -2.19 -1.27
C LYS A 734 34.86 -1.50 -1.77
N VAL A 735 33.93 -2.26 -2.36
CA VAL A 735 32.63 -1.73 -2.83
C VAL A 735 31.75 -1.23 -1.67
N VAL A 736 31.65 -1.99 -0.58
CA VAL A 736 30.87 -1.62 0.60
C VAL A 736 31.48 -0.43 1.34
N GLU A 737 32.80 -0.35 1.43
CA GLU A 737 33.53 0.73 2.07
C GLU A 737 33.50 2.00 1.21
N GLY A 738 33.64 1.90 -0.11
CA GLY A 738 33.42 3.02 -1.04
C GLY A 738 32.02 3.63 -0.88
N GLN A 739 30.99 2.80 -0.64
CA GLN A 739 29.66 3.29 -0.29
C GLN A 739 29.57 3.88 1.13
N ARG A 740 30.38 3.43 2.10
CA ARG A 740 30.49 4.06 3.42
C ARG A 740 31.19 5.42 3.33
N ARG A 741 32.32 5.53 2.63
CA ARG A 741 33.05 6.77 2.37
C ARG A 741 32.15 7.79 1.65
N LYS A 742 31.46 7.39 0.57
CA LYS A 742 30.47 8.24 -0.14
C LYS A 742 29.24 8.62 0.70
N ARG A 743 28.96 7.92 1.81
CA ARG A 743 27.92 8.30 2.79
C ARG A 743 28.47 9.18 3.92
N ALA A 744 29.69 8.95 4.37
CA ALA A 744 30.36 9.77 5.38
C ALA A 744 30.66 11.19 4.83
N ALA A 745 31.12 11.29 3.58
CA ALA A 745 31.28 12.56 2.87
C ALA A 745 29.95 13.28 2.55
N ARG A 746 28.80 12.62 2.76
CA ARG A 746 27.45 13.20 2.66
C ARG A 746 26.75 13.32 4.02
N ALA A 747 27.43 12.99 5.12
CA ALA A 747 26.93 13.19 6.46
C ALA A 747 27.44 14.55 6.97
N PRO A 748 26.57 15.42 7.52
CA PRO A 748 27.03 16.69 8.07
C PRO A 748 28.01 16.43 9.22
N LYS A 749 29.13 17.18 9.25
CA LYS A 749 30.17 17.10 10.29
C LYS A 749 29.56 17.47 11.65
N LYS A 750 29.10 16.49 12.44
CA LYS A 750 28.76 16.75 13.85
C LYS A 750 30.05 16.97 14.64
N LEU A 751 30.26 18.19 15.15
CA LEU A 751 31.40 18.52 16.01
C LEU A 751 31.49 17.56 17.19
N VAL A 752 32.72 17.14 17.50
CA VAL A 752 33.03 16.34 18.68
C VAL A 752 33.09 17.27 19.89
N ARG A 753 32.08 17.20 20.78
CA ARG A 753 32.17 17.86 22.09
C ARG A 753 33.36 17.28 22.87
N GLY A 754 34.36 18.12 23.12
CA GLY A 754 35.54 17.76 23.90
C GLY A 754 35.19 17.38 25.34
N ARG A 755 35.90 16.39 25.90
CA ARG A 755 35.81 16.06 27.33
C ARG A 755 36.70 17.01 28.13
N GLY A 756 36.18 18.20 28.45
CA GLY A 756 36.77 19.06 29.47
C GLY A 756 36.80 18.37 30.83
N ARG A 757 37.89 18.51 31.58
CA ARG A 757 37.96 18.11 32.99
C ARG A 757 37.27 19.19 33.83
N GLY A 758 36.59 18.79 34.90
CA GLY A 758 36.05 19.71 35.91
C GLY A 758 35.90 18.97 37.23
N HIS A 759 36.58 19.45 38.27
CA HIS A 759 36.33 19.04 39.66
C HIS A 759 35.06 19.72 40.20
N TYR A 760 34.74 19.42 41.46
CA TYR A 760 33.55 19.74 42.26
C TYR A 760 32.47 18.64 42.19
N GLY A 761 31.85 18.24 43.30
CA GLY A 761 32.06 18.76 44.66
C GLY A 761 30.96 18.35 45.64
N LEU A 762 30.41 17.13 45.51
CA LEU A 762 29.43 16.58 46.45
C LEU A 762 29.93 15.26 47.04
N LYS A 763 29.98 15.20 48.36
CA LYS A 763 29.98 13.95 49.13
C LYS A 763 28.53 13.66 49.59
N ASP A 764 28.36 12.48 50.18
CA ASP A 764 27.32 12.21 51.18
C ASP A 764 25.83 12.32 50.74
N LEU A 765 25.46 11.51 49.73
CA LEU A 765 24.12 10.89 49.71
C LEU A 765 24.22 9.37 49.47
N GLY A 766 23.57 8.60 50.34
CA GLY A 766 23.65 7.13 50.35
C GLY A 766 22.95 6.47 49.16
N LEU A 767 23.60 5.46 48.57
CA LEU A 767 23.15 4.84 47.33
C LEU A 767 22.04 3.79 47.55
N VAL A 768 20.80 4.26 47.77
CA VAL A 768 19.60 3.41 47.95
C VAL A 768 19.33 2.57 46.70
N LYS A 769 19.70 1.28 46.73
CA LYS A 769 19.45 0.31 45.67
C LYS A 769 17.98 -0.12 45.66
N VAL A 770 17.13 0.60 44.92
CA VAL A 770 15.74 0.21 44.67
C VAL A 770 15.67 -1.09 43.86
N TRP A 771 15.64 -2.23 44.55
CA TRP A 771 15.29 -3.53 43.96
C TRP A 771 13.80 -3.51 43.56
N ARG A 772 13.50 -3.72 42.28
CA ARG A 772 12.12 -4.04 41.84
C ARG A 772 11.90 -5.56 41.92
N PRO A 773 11.03 -6.08 42.80
CA PRO A 773 10.78 -7.52 42.87
C PRO A 773 10.13 -8.05 41.59
N ARG A 774 10.60 -9.18 41.08
CA ARG A 774 9.88 -9.93 40.04
C ARG A 774 8.80 -10.77 40.70
N VAL A 775 7.56 -10.28 40.68
CA VAL A 775 6.39 -11.08 41.10
C VAL A 775 6.28 -12.33 40.23
N ARG A 776 6.57 -13.50 40.80
CA ARG A 776 6.16 -14.80 40.25
C ARG A 776 4.68 -14.98 40.56
N LYS A 777 3.86 -15.32 39.56
CA LYS A 777 2.49 -15.80 39.81
C LYS A 777 2.54 -17.20 40.44
N GLY A 778 2.49 -17.26 41.77
CA GLY A 778 2.08 -18.44 42.50
C GLY A 778 0.58 -18.70 42.30
N LYS A 779 0.12 -19.91 42.64
CA LYS A 779 -1.31 -20.24 42.70
C LYS A 779 -1.78 -20.19 44.16
N GLY A 780 -2.96 -19.62 44.37
CA GLY A 780 -3.94 -19.99 45.40
C GLY A 780 -3.44 -20.26 46.83
N ALA A 781 -3.62 -19.26 47.68
CA ALA A 781 -4.31 -19.44 48.96
C ALA A 781 -5.39 -18.33 49.05
N VAL A 782 -6.47 -18.60 49.77
CA VAL A 782 -7.44 -17.59 50.21
C VAL A 782 -7.34 -17.57 51.72
N GLU A 783 -7.10 -16.40 52.28
CA GLU A 783 -7.19 -16.14 53.72
C GLU A 783 -7.56 -14.67 53.89
N GLU A 784 -8.48 -14.42 54.81
CA GLU A 784 -8.99 -13.10 55.15
C GLU A 784 -8.11 -12.48 56.26
N VAL A 785 -7.76 -11.21 56.11
CA VAL A 785 -7.27 -10.37 57.21
C VAL A 785 -7.86 -8.98 57.02
N GLU A 786 -8.46 -8.45 58.08
CA GLU A 786 -9.15 -7.17 58.12
C GLU A 786 -8.21 -6.00 58.51
N GLU A 787 -8.70 -4.78 58.24
CA GLU A 787 -8.45 -3.52 58.95
C GLU A 787 -7.04 -2.96 59.26
N THR A 788 -6.92 -1.64 59.02
CA THR A 788 -5.92 -0.68 59.57
C THR A 788 -4.44 -0.86 59.17
N ILE A 789 -3.65 0.20 58.91
CA ILE A 789 -3.84 1.67 58.96
C ILE A 789 -3.57 2.25 57.56
#